data_AF-A0A161WHU4-F1
#
_entry.id   AF-A0A161WHU4-F1
#
_cell.length_a   1.000
_cell.length_b   1.000
_cell.length_c   1.000
_cell.angle_alpha   90.00
_cell.angle_beta   90.00
_cell.angle_gamma   90.00
#
_symmetry.space_group_name_H-M   'P 1'
#
loop_
_entity.id
_entity.type
_entity.pdbx_description
1 polymer ?
#
loop_
_entity_poly.entity_id
_entity_poly.type
_entity_poly.pdbx_seq_one_letter_code
_entity_poly.pdbx_strand_id
1 'polypeptide(L)'
;MAYLHEKGWAENLSASFSSSYSGSVNLLDMRVNLTEEGLEHYKEVVNIIFQYISLLRAEPLQKWRFEEFRFMDDTNFKWQEKTSSIDFTKNTSLYMQDAPEPRWLLSWPSRLREFDAPSIEKALVALRPDNFRMTIVSRKFPGDWDQEEKWYGTEFRVERIPKEFMAEIQNAATSTASGRIRSLHLPEKNPYIPTNLEILNKDIEKSTLAPHLVRKDDMLAWFKQDDTFKVPKAHVFLNFCNPVTYSTAKNAVKARLLVDLVEDALQSQSHYAAFAGLRYSLWRDATGMCLNLYGYNDKLVAYLEQILIKIKHLEIIDERFNMVQNRLALQYSNWELRQPFLQVSDYTTCLNSQCDYTIEELLVELPDLTAESIREYKEELFSKTYITAYFLGNLSKENVWKVTDMVNVVLAPCHPPQFRLPVDRSLAIPPGSDYVYKITLKDLKNSNNCIEFWLYTGKQGDRLARVKTMLFHQMCDESAFDHFRTKEQLGYIVMSESRSASDNYGLSFIIQSEKTPEDIDVRVDAFLDLFSNKLKDMPEEVFQNHKRSLRVKLLRKCNNLGEESYKHWEQIVTANDDFEQDQRDAEEVENLKQGHMTEFFEKYIKPGSKTRAKIAVHLSPGATAEGRVNGDETKGRPPNPVCIKNISEFRAEIGAMRARQLEGTDTKQIECFQKT
;
A
#
# COMPACT_ATOMS: atom_id res chain seq x y z
N MET A 1 15.06 -13.26 -16.06
CA MET A 1 13.99 -12.24 -16.10
C MET A 1 14.22 -11.23 -17.21
N ALA A 2 15.32 -10.45 -17.20
CA ALA A 2 15.59 -9.39 -18.18
C ALA A 2 15.30 -9.78 -19.65
N TYR A 3 15.78 -10.94 -20.11
CA TYR A 3 15.49 -11.43 -21.46
C TYR A 3 14.00 -11.66 -21.74
N LEU A 4 13.27 -12.27 -20.80
CA LEU A 4 11.83 -12.53 -20.94
C LEU A 4 11.01 -11.23 -20.91
N HIS A 5 11.48 -10.25 -20.14
CA HIS A 5 10.90 -8.91 -20.07
C HIS A 5 11.08 -8.15 -21.37
N GLU A 6 12.30 -8.18 -21.94
CA GLU A 6 12.62 -7.57 -23.24
C GLU A 6 11.78 -8.17 -24.38
N LYS A 7 11.54 -9.49 -24.32
CA LYS A 7 10.66 -10.21 -25.26
C LYS A 7 9.17 -9.95 -25.06
N GLY A 8 8.78 -9.31 -23.96
CA GLY A 8 7.38 -9.12 -23.63
C GLY A 8 6.65 -10.38 -23.17
N TRP A 9 7.35 -11.45 -22.84
CA TRP A 9 6.76 -12.76 -22.48
C TRP A 9 6.48 -12.93 -20.99
N ALA A 10 7.14 -12.17 -20.12
CA ALA A 10 6.92 -12.28 -18.68
C ALA A 10 6.95 -10.91 -17.98
N GLU A 11 6.09 -10.77 -16.97
CA GLU A 11 6.01 -9.59 -16.12
C GLU A 11 6.90 -9.71 -14.87
N ASN A 12 6.97 -10.92 -14.30
CA ASN A 12 7.74 -11.21 -13.10
C ASN A 12 8.29 -12.63 -13.11
N LEU A 13 9.43 -12.83 -12.44
CA LEU A 13 10.03 -14.13 -12.19
C LEU A 13 10.53 -14.16 -10.75
N SER A 14 10.10 -15.16 -9.99
CA SER A 14 10.63 -15.44 -8.67
C SER A 14 11.10 -16.88 -8.55
N ALA A 15 12.12 -17.10 -7.73
CA ALA A 15 12.58 -18.42 -7.34
C ALA A 15 12.59 -18.48 -5.81
N SER A 16 12.04 -19.54 -5.25
CA SER A 16 11.96 -19.72 -3.80
C SER A 16 12.21 -21.17 -3.42
N PHE A 17 12.78 -21.35 -2.24
CA PHE A 17 12.95 -22.67 -1.65
C PHE A 17 11.91 -22.87 -0.56
N SER A 18 11.25 -24.02 -0.57
CA SER A 18 10.35 -24.43 0.50
C SER A 18 10.72 -25.83 0.98
N SER A 19 10.65 -26.03 2.30
CA SER A 19 10.72 -27.36 2.90
C SER A 19 9.34 -27.69 3.44
N SER A 20 8.87 -28.91 3.20
CA SER A 20 7.68 -29.43 3.85
C SER A 20 7.86 -29.37 5.37
N TYR A 21 6.79 -29.11 6.13
CA TYR A 21 6.84 -29.08 7.61
C TYR A 21 7.37 -30.38 8.25
N SER A 22 7.35 -31.51 7.54
CA SER A 22 7.94 -32.78 7.97
C SER A 22 9.42 -32.97 7.61
N GLY A 23 10.05 -31.99 6.95
CA GLY A 23 11.43 -32.05 6.44
C GLY A 23 11.67 -33.10 5.34
N SER A 24 10.62 -33.80 4.90
CA SER A 24 10.72 -34.94 4.00
C SER A 24 10.84 -34.58 2.52
N VAL A 25 10.34 -33.39 2.13
CA VAL A 25 10.39 -32.91 0.75
C VAL A 25 10.87 -31.47 0.72
N ASN A 26 11.90 -31.22 -0.09
CA ASN A 26 12.41 -29.88 -0.38
C ASN A 26 12.10 -29.54 -1.84
N LEU A 27 11.53 -28.37 -2.08
CA LEU A 27 11.13 -27.90 -3.39
C LEU A 27 11.79 -26.57 -3.71
N LEU A 28 12.39 -26.48 -4.89
CA LEU A 28 12.71 -25.21 -5.53
C LEU A 28 11.53 -24.86 -6.46
N ASP A 29 10.77 -23.83 -6.11
CA ASP A 29 9.69 -23.27 -6.92
C ASP A 29 10.25 -22.12 -7.76
N MET A 30 10.00 -22.16 -9.07
CA MET A 30 10.25 -21.06 -9.99
C MET A 30 8.93 -20.62 -10.60
N ARG A 31 8.48 -19.41 -10.27
CA ARG A 31 7.22 -18.84 -10.75
C ARG A 31 7.51 -17.77 -11.78
N VAL A 32 6.90 -17.89 -12.96
CA VAL A 32 6.93 -16.89 -14.02
C VAL A 32 5.52 -16.41 -14.28
N ASN A 33 5.28 -15.12 -14.11
CA ASN A 33 4.00 -14.49 -14.47
C ASN A 33 4.07 -14.14 -15.95
N LEU A 34 3.38 -14.94 -16.78
CA LEU A 34 3.38 -14.79 -18.23
C LEU A 34 2.42 -13.69 -18.69
N THR A 35 2.77 -13.00 -19.77
CA THR A 35 1.83 -12.19 -20.54
C THR A 35 0.95 -13.10 -21.42
N GLU A 36 -0.03 -12.53 -22.13
CA GLU A 36 -0.82 -13.31 -23.09
C GLU A 36 0.06 -13.91 -24.20
N GLU A 37 0.97 -13.12 -24.75
CA GLU A 37 1.98 -13.59 -25.72
C GLU A 37 2.93 -14.63 -25.09
N GLY A 38 3.35 -14.41 -23.84
CA GLY A 38 4.19 -15.35 -23.12
C GLY A 38 3.53 -16.70 -22.87
N LEU A 39 2.20 -16.75 -22.77
CA LEU A 39 1.45 -18.00 -22.68
C LEU A 39 1.50 -18.79 -23.99
N GLU A 40 1.50 -18.12 -25.14
CA GLU A 40 1.67 -18.77 -26.45
C GLU A 40 3.08 -19.34 -26.61
N HIS A 41 4.07 -18.69 -25.99
CA HIS A 41 5.50 -19.07 -25.99
C HIS A 41 5.96 -19.78 -24.72
N TYR A 42 5.06 -20.41 -23.95
CA TYR A 42 5.41 -20.99 -22.64
C TYR A 42 6.49 -22.08 -22.77
N LYS A 43 6.53 -22.82 -23.89
CA LYS A 43 7.53 -23.86 -24.14
C LYS A 43 8.92 -23.27 -24.28
N GLU A 44 9.03 -22.17 -25.02
CA GLU A 44 10.25 -21.39 -25.20
C GLU A 44 10.72 -20.80 -23.87
N VAL A 45 9.79 -20.29 -23.05
CA VAL A 45 10.11 -19.80 -21.69
C VAL A 45 10.74 -20.91 -20.84
N VAL A 46 10.16 -22.12 -20.85
CA VAL A 46 10.73 -23.28 -20.13
C VAL A 46 12.11 -23.65 -20.69
N ASN A 47 12.27 -23.67 -22.02
CA ASN A 47 13.56 -23.93 -22.66
C ASN A 47 14.61 -22.89 -22.22
N ILE A 48 14.26 -21.60 -22.12
CA ILE A 48 15.15 -20.53 -21.64
C ILE A 48 15.59 -20.77 -20.19
N ILE A 49 14.68 -21.20 -19.31
CA ILE A 49 15.01 -21.55 -17.92
C ILE A 49 16.06 -22.67 -17.90
N PHE A 50 15.89 -23.72 -18.71
CA PHE A 50 16.86 -24.82 -18.78
C PHE A 50 18.18 -24.43 -19.47
N GLN A 51 18.18 -23.50 -20.43
CA GLN A 51 19.42 -22.90 -20.93
C GLN A 51 20.16 -22.11 -19.85
N TYR A 52 19.42 -21.41 -18.98
CA TYR A 52 20.01 -20.68 -17.85
C TYR A 52 20.56 -21.64 -16.78
N ILE A 53 19.88 -22.77 -16.53
CA ILE A 53 20.41 -23.84 -15.67
C ILE A 53 21.68 -24.45 -16.28
N SER A 54 21.74 -24.65 -17.60
CA SER A 54 22.96 -25.09 -18.30
C SER A 54 24.10 -24.10 -18.11
N LEU A 55 23.83 -22.79 -18.25
CA LEU A 55 24.79 -21.72 -17.95
C LEU A 55 25.33 -21.83 -16.51
N LEU A 56 24.45 -22.02 -15.52
CA LEU A 56 24.85 -22.18 -14.11
C LEU A 56 25.74 -23.40 -13.86
N ARG A 57 25.58 -24.47 -14.65
CA ARG A 57 26.41 -25.69 -14.55
C ARG A 57 27.75 -25.58 -15.26
N ALA A 58 27.79 -24.83 -16.37
CA ALA A 58 28.98 -24.70 -17.21
C ALA A 58 30.02 -23.73 -16.61
N GLU A 59 29.56 -22.72 -15.89
CA GLU A 59 30.44 -21.74 -15.25
C GLU A 59 30.93 -22.25 -13.88
N PRO A 60 32.21 -22.04 -13.52
CA PRO A 60 32.71 -22.40 -12.21
C PRO A 60 32.00 -21.57 -11.12
N LEU A 61 31.71 -22.19 -9.97
CA LEU A 61 31.12 -21.48 -8.84
C LEU A 61 32.03 -20.33 -8.40
N GLN A 62 31.54 -19.11 -8.52
CA GLN A 62 32.35 -17.92 -8.24
C GLN A 62 32.11 -17.44 -6.81
N LYS A 63 33.06 -17.72 -5.92
CA LYS A 63 33.00 -17.39 -4.49
C LYS A 63 32.62 -15.94 -4.18
N TRP A 64 33.04 -14.99 -5.03
CA TRP A 64 32.74 -13.58 -4.83
C TRP A 64 31.22 -13.28 -4.79
N ARG A 65 30.37 -14.06 -5.48
CA ARG A 65 28.90 -13.88 -5.38
C ARG A 65 28.40 -14.26 -4.00
N PHE A 66 28.87 -15.38 -3.46
CA PHE A 66 28.58 -15.75 -2.08
C PHE A 66 29.05 -14.65 -1.10
N GLU A 67 30.23 -14.07 -1.35
CA GLU A 67 30.76 -12.99 -0.52
C GLU A 67 29.91 -11.71 -0.58
N GLU A 68 29.31 -11.37 -1.74
CA GLU A 68 28.35 -10.27 -1.84
C GLU A 68 27.08 -10.54 -1.02
N PHE A 69 26.48 -11.73 -1.15
CA PHE A 69 25.32 -12.13 -0.33
C PHE A 69 25.66 -12.10 1.16
N ARG A 70 26.79 -12.71 1.54
CA ARG A 70 27.24 -12.74 2.93
C ARG A 70 27.49 -11.34 3.48
N PHE A 71 28.11 -10.46 2.71
CA PHE A 71 28.34 -9.08 3.12
C PHE A 71 27.02 -8.35 3.37
N MET A 72 26.06 -8.48 2.45
CA MET A 72 24.74 -7.86 2.60
C MET A 72 23.98 -8.44 3.80
N ASP A 73 23.98 -9.75 3.99
CA ASP A 73 23.33 -10.42 5.13
C ASP A 73 23.95 -10.02 6.48
N ASP A 74 25.28 -10.00 6.57
CA ASP A 74 26.00 -9.53 7.75
C ASP A 74 25.69 -8.05 8.04
N THR A 75 25.61 -7.23 7.00
CA THR A 75 25.30 -5.80 7.10
C THR A 75 23.84 -5.55 7.50
N ASN A 76 22.90 -6.31 6.91
CA ASN A 76 21.47 -6.27 7.23
C ASN A 76 21.24 -6.70 8.68
N PHE A 77 21.88 -7.77 9.13
CA PHE A 77 21.80 -8.23 10.52
C PHE A 77 22.38 -7.22 11.51
N LYS A 78 23.55 -6.63 11.19
CA LYS A 78 24.20 -5.62 12.05
C LYS A 78 23.35 -4.36 12.20
N TRP A 79 22.71 -3.91 11.12
CA TRP A 79 21.92 -2.69 11.07
C TRP A 79 20.41 -2.97 11.01
N GLN A 80 19.99 -4.12 11.54
CA GLN A 80 18.59 -4.49 11.64
C GLN A 80 17.91 -3.55 12.62
N GLU A 81 16.92 -2.82 12.13
CA GLU A 81 16.11 -1.95 12.97
C GLU A 81 15.10 -2.79 13.76
N LYS A 82 14.59 -2.21 14.84
CA LYS A 82 13.65 -2.90 15.71
C LYS A 82 12.36 -3.23 14.93
N THR A 83 11.95 -4.49 14.98
CA THR A 83 10.66 -4.95 14.50
C THR A 83 9.62 -4.89 15.61
N SER A 84 8.34 -5.08 15.29
CA SER A 84 7.30 -5.20 16.32
C SER A 84 7.64 -6.37 17.28
N SER A 85 7.28 -6.24 18.56
CA SER A 85 7.53 -7.30 19.55
C SER A 85 6.77 -8.60 19.19
N ILE A 86 5.61 -8.48 18.55
CA ILE A 86 4.80 -9.61 18.10
C ILE A 86 5.53 -10.36 16.99
N ASP A 87 6.01 -9.65 15.96
CA ASP A 87 6.74 -10.30 14.86
C ASP A 87 8.06 -10.88 15.34
N PHE A 88 8.77 -10.17 16.23
CA PHE A 88 10.02 -10.65 16.80
C PHE A 88 9.84 -11.97 17.55
N THR A 89 8.86 -12.04 18.46
CA THR A 89 8.59 -13.25 19.25
C THR A 89 8.08 -14.40 18.38
N LYS A 90 7.16 -14.13 17.45
CA LYS A 90 6.66 -15.09 16.47
C LYS A 90 7.79 -15.70 15.64
N ASN A 91 8.62 -14.86 15.02
CA ASN A 91 9.69 -15.32 14.15
C ASN A 91 10.78 -16.05 14.94
N THR A 92 11.17 -15.54 16.10
CA THR A 92 12.16 -16.22 16.96
C THR A 92 11.67 -17.60 17.40
N SER A 93 10.39 -17.72 17.78
CA SER A 93 9.79 -19.01 18.14
C SER A 93 9.81 -20.02 16.98
N LEU A 94 9.63 -19.56 15.74
CA LEU A 94 9.77 -20.38 14.54
C LEU A 94 11.21 -20.90 14.39
N TYR A 95 12.21 -20.02 14.52
CA TYR A 95 13.62 -20.40 14.38
C TYR A 95 14.10 -21.36 15.47
N MET A 96 13.49 -21.31 16.66
CA MET A 96 13.80 -22.28 17.72
C MET A 96 13.44 -23.72 17.33
N GLN A 97 12.51 -23.93 16.40
CA GLN A 97 12.13 -25.26 15.93
C GLN A 97 13.24 -25.93 15.11
N ASP A 98 14.11 -25.15 14.48
CA ASP A 98 15.28 -25.66 13.74
C ASP A 98 16.41 -26.11 14.68
N ALA A 99 16.25 -25.94 16.00
CA ALA A 99 17.25 -26.22 17.03
C ALA A 99 18.66 -25.66 16.71
N PRO A 100 18.78 -24.36 16.36
CA PRO A 100 20.09 -23.77 16.10
C PRO A 100 20.93 -23.74 17.37
N GLU A 101 22.25 -23.69 17.19
CA GLU A 101 23.18 -23.37 18.29
C GLU A 101 22.69 -22.12 19.04
N PRO A 102 22.58 -22.13 20.39
CA PRO A 102 21.97 -21.04 21.14
C PRO A 102 22.57 -19.65 20.83
N ARG A 103 23.89 -19.60 20.58
CA ARG A 103 24.62 -18.38 20.20
C ARG A 103 24.22 -17.82 18.83
N TRP A 104 23.58 -18.62 17.99
CA TRP A 104 23.19 -18.25 16.63
C TRP A 104 21.72 -17.92 16.48
N LEU A 105 20.86 -18.22 17.46
CA LEU A 105 19.41 -18.13 17.35
C LEU A 105 18.92 -16.85 16.64
N LEU A 106 19.41 -15.68 17.05
CA LEU A 106 18.99 -14.40 16.44
C LEU A 106 19.53 -14.20 15.02
N SER A 107 20.73 -14.72 14.75
CA SER A 107 21.40 -14.65 13.44
C SER A 107 21.10 -15.83 12.53
N TRP A 108 20.30 -16.79 13.00
CA TRP A 108 20.06 -18.05 12.32
C TRP A 108 19.50 -17.87 10.91
N PRO A 109 18.40 -17.11 10.72
CA PRO A 109 17.82 -16.88 9.38
C PRO A 109 18.56 -15.81 8.57
N SER A 110 19.48 -15.05 9.17
CA SER A 110 19.94 -13.76 8.62
C SER A 110 21.41 -13.72 8.23
N ARG A 111 22.18 -14.80 8.45
CA ARG A 111 23.62 -14.80 8.17
C ARG A 111 24.07 -16.04 7.43
N LEU A 112 24.70 -15.83 6.29
CA LEU A 112 25.47 -16.85 5.59
C LEU A 112 26.84 -17.04 6.25
N ARG A 113 27.20 -18.29 6.53
CA ARG A 113 28.42 -18.61 7.28
C ARG A 113 29.52 -19.16 6.37
N GLU A 114 29.20 -20.21 5.63
CA GLU A 114 30.17 -21.00 4.87
C GLU A 114 29.79 -21.07 3.39
N PHE A 115 30.82 -20.97 2.53
CA PHE A 115 30.68 -21.24 1.11
C PHE A 115 30.92 -22.73 0.87
N ASP A 116 29.84 -23.50 0.82
CA ASP A 116 29.87 -24.93 0.57
C ASP A 116 29.61 -25.21 -0.93
N ALA A 117 30.68 -25.17 -1.72
CA ALA A 117 30.64 -25.46 -3.14
C ALA A 117 30.06 -26.87 -3.44
N PRO A 118 30.49 -27.96 -2.76
CA PRO A 118 29.89 -29.29 -2.93
C PRO A 118 28.36 -29.33 -2.76
N SER A 119 27.81 -28.65 -1.75
CA SER A 119 26.36 -28.60 -1.54
C SER A 119 25.63 -27.83 -2.65
N ILE A 120 26.21 -26.73 -3.15
CA ILE A 120 25.66 -25.97 -4.27
C ILE A 120 25.67 -26.82 -5.55
N GLU A 121 26.78 -27.50 -5.84
CA GLU A 121 26.89 -28.42 -6.99
C GLU A 121 25.86 -29.54 -6.90
N LYS A 122 25.70 -30.15 -5.72
CA LYS A 122 24.69 -31.18 -5.47
C LYS A 122 23.27 -30.68 -5.76
N ALA A 123 22.96 -29.44 -5.34
CA ALA A 123 21.66 -28.83 -5.64
C ALA A 123 21.47 -28.57 -7.14
N LEU A 124 22.49 -28.07 -7.83
CA LEU A 124 22.46 -27.84 -9.29
C LEU A 124 22.28 -29.13 -10.09
N VAL A 125 22.82 -30.25 -9.62
CA VAL A 125 22.62 -31.60 -10.22
C VAL A 125 21.17 -32.08 -10.09
N ALA A 126 20.40 -31.57 -9.12
CA ALA A 126 18.99 -31.91 -8.98
C ALA A 126 18.08 -31.21 -10.02
N LEU A 127 18.52 -30.09 -10.61
CA LEU A 127 17.73 -29.27 -11.54
C LEU A 127 17.67 -29.86 -12.96
N ARG A 128 17.04 -31.02 -13.12
CA ARG A 128 17.07 -31.79 -14.38
C ARG A 128 15.72 -31.83 -15.09
N PRO A 129 15.72 -32.01 -16.43
CA PRO A 129 14.48 -32.16 -17.19
C PRO A 129 13.61 -33.36 -16.76
N ASP A 130 14.18 -34.40 -16.16
CA ASP A 130 13.45 -35.56 -15.63
C ASP A 130 13.01 -35.39 -14.17
N ASN A 131 13.34 -34.25 -13.54
CA ASN A 131 13.14 -34.00 -12.11
C ASN A 131 12.48 -32.63 -11.86
N PHE A 132 11.44 -32.30 -12.62
CA PHE A 132 10.63 -31.10 -12.38
C PHE A 132 9.14 -31.36 -12.64
N ARG A 133 8.30 -30.47 -12.12
CA ARG A 133 6.85 -30.41 -12.38
C ARG A 133 6.53 -29.04 -12.93
N MET A 134 5.68 -29.00 -13.96
CA MET A 134 5.22 -27.77 -14.58
C MET A 134 3.73 -27.60 -14.31
N THR A 135 3.36 -26.42 -13.82
CA THR A 135 1.96 -26.04 -13.62
C THR A 135 1.70 -24.77 -14.42
N ILE A 136 0.71 -24.82 -15.32
CA ILE A 136 0.27 -23.66 -16.11
C ILE A 136 -1.11 -23.27 -15.57
N VAL A 137 -1.27 -22.00 -15.19
CA VAL A 137 -2.53 -21.46 -14.69
C VAL A 137 -2.96 -20.35 -15.64
N SER A 138 -4.06 -20.55 -16.35
CA SER A 138 -4.61 -19.57 -17.28
C SER A 138 -6.09 -19.80 -17.53
N ARG A 139 -6.85 -18.71 -17.73
CA ARG A 139 -8.27 -18.75 -18.16
C ARG A 139 -8.43 -19.05 -19.65
N LYS A 140 -7.40 -18.78 -20.47
CA LYS A 140 -7.44 -18.91 -21.93
C LYS A 140 -6.82 -20.21 -22.43
N PHE A 141 -6.22 -21.01 -21.55
CA PHE A 141 -5.67 -22.30 -21.93
C PHE A 141 -6.82 -23.27 -22.26
N PRO A 142 -6.69 -24.13 -23.29
CA PRO A 142 -7.75 -25.07 -23.67
C PRO A 142 -8.32 -25.84 -22.46
N GLY A 143 -9.65 -25.81 -22.32
CA GLY A 143 -10.38 -26.17 -21.10
C GLY A 143 -11.05 -27.54 -21.11
N ASP A 144 -10.32 -28.58 -21.51
CA ASP A 144 -10.72 -29.98 -21.31
C ASP A 144 -10.29 -30.50 -19.93
N TRP A 145 -10.68 -29.77 -18.86
CA TRP A 145 -10.39 -30.15 -17.49
C TRP A 145 -11.15 -31.44 -17.13
N ASP A 146 -10.44 -32.47 -16.69
CA ASP A 146 -10.99 -33.80 -16.40
C ASP A 146 -11.09 -34.09 -14.89
N GLN A 147 -10.61 -33.17 -14.06
CA GLN A 147 -10.54 -33.30 -12.61
C GLN A 147 -10.96 -32.01 -11.91
N GLU A 148 -11.46 -32.18 -10.69
CA GLU A 148 -11.85 -31.09 -9.81
C GLU A 148 -11.25 -31.36 -8.42
N GLU A 149 -10.56 -30.36 -7.86
CA GLU A 149 -10.00 -30.45 -6.51
C GLU A 149 -11.14 -30.40 -5.48
N LYS A 150 -11.11 -31.34 -4.52
CA LYS A 150 -12.20 -31.62 -3.59
C LYS A 150 -12.68 -30.43 -2.76
N TRP A 151 -11.78 -29.57 -2.28
CA TRP A 151 -12.10 -28.56 -1.27
C TRP A 151 -12.46 -27.21 -1.85
N TYR A 152 -11.77 -26.80 -2.92
CA TYR A 152 -11.94 -25.51 -3.57
C TYR A 152 -12.65 -25.59 -4.91
N GLY A 153 -12.94 -26.79 -5.42
CA GLY A 153 -13.58 -26.97 -6.72
C GLY A 153 -12.70 -26.49 -7.87
N THR A 154 -11.37 -26.51 -7.70
CA THR A 154 -10.45 -26.01 -8.74
C THR A 154 -10.42 -27.04 -9.87
N GLU A 155 -10.87 -26.64 -11.05
CA GLU A 155 -10.80 -27.46 -12.27
C GLU A 155 -9.34 -27.56 -12.75
N PHE A 156 -8.88 -28.78 -13.03
CA PHE A 156 -7.53 -29.02 -13.54
C PHE A 156 -7.47 -30.30 -14.36
N ARG A 157 -6.32 -30.53 -15.00
CA ARG A 157 -5.94 -31.81 -15.60
C ARG A 157 -4.47 -32.10 -15.33
N VAL A 158 -4.09 -33.37 -15.34
CA VAL A 158 -2.70 -33.79 -15.13
C VAL A 158 -2.25 -34.65 -16.29
N GLU A 159 -1.23 -34.16 -17.00
CA GLU A 159 -0.71 -34.83 -18.20
C GLU A 159 0.80 -35.04 -18.07
N ARG A 160 1.31 -36.03 -18.80
CA ARG A 160 2.75 -36.16 -19.00
C ARG A 160 3.21 -35.12 -20.01
N ILE A 161 4.35 -34.48 -19.74
CA ILE A 161 4.98 -33.57 -20.71
C ILE A 161 5.20 -34.33 -22.03
N PRO A 162 4.72 -33.81 -23.17
CA PRO A 162 4.87 -34.46 -24.47
C PRO A 162 6.32 -34.80 -24.77
N LYS A 163 6.57 -35.97 -25.38
CA LYS A 163 7.94 -36.47 -25.62
C LYS A 163 8.78 -35.51 -26.45
N GLU A 164 8.20 -34.89 -27.48
CA GLU A 164 8.86 -33.91 -28.34
C GLU A 164 9.29 -32.68 -27.53
N PHE A 165 8.38 -32.11 -26.74
CA PHE A 165 8.71 -30.98 -25.87
C PHE A 165 9.75 -31.35 -24.80
N MET A 166 9.68 -32.57 -24.25
CA MET A 166 10.74 -33.05 -23.35
C MET A 166 12.11 -33.15 -24.05
N ALA A 167 12.16 -33.57 -25.31
CA ALA A 167 13.40 -33.61 -26.07
C ALA A 167 13.97 -32.20 -26.29
N GLU A 168 13.12 -31.20 -26.55
CA GLU A 168 13.53 -29.79 -26.62
C GLU A 168 14.14 -29.29 -25.30
N ILE A 169 13.49 -29.61 -24.17
CA ILE A 169 13.98 -29.25 -22.84
C ILE A 169 15.32 -29.92 -22.54
N GLN A 170 15.47 -31.20 -22.93
CA GLN A 170 16.75 -31.92 -22.79
C GLN A 170 17.85 -31.24 -23.60
N ASN A 171 17.58 -30.89 -24.85
CA ASN A 171 18.52 -30.15 -25.71
C ASN A 171 18.91 -28.80 -25.09
N ALA A 172 17.93 -28.06 -24.55
CA ALA A 172 18.15 -26.79 -23.85
C ALA A 172 19.02 -26.97 -22.60
N ALA A 173 18.77 -28.02 -21.80
CA ALA A 173 19.52 -28.33 -20.59
C ALA A 173 20.97 -28.79 -20.86
N THR A 174 21.28 -29.23 -22.08
CA THR A 174 22.64 -29.59 -22.54
C THR A 174 23.28 -28.53 -23.44
N SER A 175 22.64 -27.36 -23.59
CA SER A 175 23.11 -26.31 -24.50
C SER A 175 24.50 -25.79 -24.11
N THR A 176 25.41 -25.73 -25.09
CA THR A 176 26.75 -25.17 -24.94
C THR A 176 26.74 -23.66 -25.21
N ALA A 177 27.88 -22.97 -25.02
CA ALA A 177 27.98 -21.53 -25.25
C ALA A 177 27.53 -21.09 -26.66
N SER A 178 27.71 -21.92 -27.69
CA SER A 178 27.29 -21.61 -29.07
C SER A 178 25.80 -21.81 -29.33
N GLY A 179 25.15 -22.69 -28.56
CA GLY A 179 23.71 -22.99 -28.67
C GLY A 179 22.82 -22.19 -27.72
N ARG A 180 23.41 -21.43 -26.79
CA ARG A 180 22.68 -20.58 -25.84
C ARG A 180 22.38 -19.21 -26.42
N ILE A 181 21.28 -18.62 -25.97
CA ILE A 181 20.94 -17.23 -26.26
C ILE A 181 22.06 -16.31 -25.74
N ARG A 182 22.65 -15.49 -26.63
CA ARG A 182 23.84 -14.68 -26.32
C ARG A 182 23.66 -13.66 -25.20
N SER A 183 22.44 -13.16 -25.02
CA SER A 183 22.11 -12.20 -23.94
C SER A 183 21.87 -12.88 -22.58
N LEU A 184 21.87 -14.21 -22.49
CA LEU A 184 21.85 -14.90 -21.21
C LEU A 184 23.26 -14.95 -20.63
N HIS A 185 23.47 -14.21 -19.54
CA HIS A 185 24.71 -14.18 -18.78
C HIS A 185 24.45 -14.23 -17.27
N LEU A 186 25.49 -14.56 -16.50
CA LEU A 186 25.43 -14.42 -15.05
C LEU A 186 25.51 -12.92 -14.67
N PRO A 187 24.91 -12.51 -13.55
CA PRO A 187 24.99 -11.13 -13.08
C PRO A 187 26.45 -10.70 -12.88
N GLU A 188 26.72 -9.43 -13.17
CA GLU A 188 27.99 -8.76 -12.85
C GLU A 188 28.03 -8.37 -11.36
N LYS A 189 29.17 -7.83 -10.91
CA LYS A 189 29.28 -7.31 -9.54
C LYS A 189 28.30 -6.16 -9.32
N ASN A 190 27.64 -6.16 -8.18
CA ASN A 190 26.60 -5.18 -7.92
C ASN A 190 27.21 -3.81 -7.53
N PRO A 191 27.00 -2.74 -8.32
CA PRO A 191 27.62 -1.44 -8.07
C PRO A 191 26.99 -0.67 -6.90
N TYR A 192 25.83 -1.10 -6.40
CA TYR A 192 25.13 -0.42 -5.32
C TYR A 192 25.50 -0.94 -3.92
N ILE A 193 26.26 -2.03 -3.81
CA ILE A 193 26.70 -2.57 -2.51
C ILE A 193 27.40 -1.46 -1.71
N PRO A 194 26.95 -1.14 -0.49
CA PRO A 194 27.50 -0.04 0.28
C PRO A 194 28.94 -0.33 0.71
N THR A 195 29.78 0.67 0.56
CA THR A 195 31.19 0.69 0.93
C THR A 195 31.46 1.56 2.16
N ASN A 196 30.60 2.56 2.41
CA ASN A 196 30.64 3.42 3.57
C ASN A 196 29.38 3.22 4.43
N LEU A 197 29.55 2.83 5.69
CA LEU A 197 28.46 2.64 6.66
C LEU A 197 28.73 3.45 7.93
N GLU A 198 29.48 4.55 7.81
CA GLU A 198 29.74 5.45 8.92
C GLU A 198 28.48 6.22 9.32
N ILE A 199 28.23 6.27 10.63
CA ILE A 199 27.15 7.08 11.23
C ILE A 199 27.72 8.45 11.55
N LEU A 200 27.14 9.50 10.94
CA LEU A 200 27.59 10.88 11.05
C LEU A 200 27.30 11.48 12.44
N ASN A 201 26.23 11.04 13.10
CA ASN A 201 25.71 11.66 14.32
C ASN A 201 25.82 10.79 15.57
N LYS A 202 27.05 10.49 15.98
CA LYS A 202 27.25 9.71 17.21
C LYS A 202 26.88 10.52 18.46
N ASP A 203 27.11 11.84 18.41
CA ASP A 203 27.15 12.74 19.57
C ASP A 203 25.92 13.65 19.74
N ILE A 204 24.83 13.45 18.98
CA ILE A 204 23.57 14.14 19.27
C ILE A 204 22.98 13.55 20.57
N GLU A 205 23.03 14.35 21.64
CA GLU A 205 22.50 13.98 22.96
C GLU A 205 21.02 14.30 23.13
N LYS A 206 20.52 15.36 22.49
CA LYS A 206 19.13 15.80 22.60
C LYS A 206 18.38 15.57 21.30
N SER A 207 17.46 14.61 21.33
CA SER A 207 16.57 14.34 20.21
C SER A 207 15.51 15.44 20.05
N THR A 208 15.20 15.80 18.81
CA THR A 208 14.12 16.71 18.43
C THR A 208 13.05 15.92 17.69
N LEU A 209 11.77 16.11 18.04
CA LEU A 209 10.69 15.42 17.32
C LEU A 209 10.51 15.98 15.90
N ALA A 210 10.46 17.31 15.78
CA ALA A 210 10.12 17.97 14.52
C ALA A 210 11.32 18.07 13.55
N PRO A 211 11.11 17.83 12.24
CA PRO A 211 12.02 18.29 11.22
C PRO A 211 12.03 19.82 11.12
N HIS A 212 13.09 20.36 10.53
CA HIS A 212 13.26 21.79 10.28
C HIS A 212 13.20 22.08 8.78
N LEU A 213 12.59 23.20 8.44
CA LEU A 213 12.56 23.68 7.06
C LEU A 213 13.93 24.26 6.69
N VAL A 214 14.58 23.67 5.69
CA VAL A 214 15.92 24.06 5.24
C VAL A 214 15.92 24.84 3.93
N ARG A 215 14.85 24.74 3.13
CA ARG A 215 14.69 25.46 1.87
C ARG A 215 13.23 25.85 1.64
N LYS A 216 13.00 27.08 1.19
CA LYS A 216 11.68 27.66 0.89
C LYS A 216 11.80 28.68 -0.25
N ASP A 217 12.17 28.18 -1.42
CA ASP A 217 12.28 28.94 -2.66
C ASP A 217 11.39 28.27 -3.72
N ASP A 218 11.98 27.84 -4.83
CA ASP A 218 11.33 27.03 -5.85
C ASP A 218 10.91 25.62 -5.38
N MET A 219 11.27 25.29 -4.13
CA MET A 219 10.80 24.10 -3.42
C MET A 219 10.66 24.32 -1.92
N LEU A 220 9.90 23.42 -1.29
CA LEU A 220 9.81 23.28 0.16
C LEU A 220 10.62 22.05 0.58
N ALA A 221 11.73 22.21 1.31
CA ALA A 221 12.54 21.08 1.77
C ALA A 221 12.64 21.04 3.29
N TRP A 222 12.21 19.91 3.86
CA TRP A 222 12.28 19.61 5.29
C TRP A 222 13.39 18.60 5.57
N PHE A 223 14.12 18.79 6.66
CA PHE A 223 15.19 17.89 7.05
C PHE A 223 15.14 17.60 8.55
N LYS A 224 15.33 16.33 8.90
CA LYS A 224 15.69 15.88 10.25
C LYS A 224 16.85 14.91 10.12
N GLN A 225 17.92 15.16 10.86
CA GLN A 225 18.99 14.18 10.95
C GLN A 225 18.61 13.09 11.96
N ASP A 226 18.97 11.84 11.68
CA ASP A 226 18.68 10.74 12.62
C ASP A 226 19.43 10.95 13.94
N ASP A 227 18.66 10.98 15.01
CA ASP A 227 19.06 11.17 16.40
C ASP A 227 18.57 10.04 17.31
N THR A 228 17.83 9.07 16.75
CA THR A 228 17.08 8.06 17.51
C THR A 228 17.56 6.64 17.20
N PHE A 229 17.67 6.29 15.91
CA PHE A 229 17.95 4.92 15.48
C PHE A 229 19.45 4.68 15.27
N LYS A 230 20.19 5.74 14.91
CA LYS A 230 21.63 5.75 14.69
C LYS A 230 22.07 4.64 13.73
N VAL A 231 21.38 4.54 12.59
CA VAL A 231 21.66 3.56 11.52
C VAL A 231 22.22 4.24 10.27
N PRO A 232 23.04 3.57 9.44
CA PRO A 232 23.58 4.15 8.21
C PRO A 232 22.54 4.11 7.07
N LYS A 233 21.33 4.61 7.34
CA LYS A 233 20.20 4.61 6.43
C LYS A 233 19.56 5.98 6.36
N ALA A 234 18.86 6.24 5.26
CA ALA A 234 18.06 7.44 5.11
C ALA A 234 16.81 7.17 4.26
N HIS A 235 15.85 8.08 4.39
CA HIS A 235 14.64 8.23 3.59
C HIS A 235 14.66 9.60 2.92
N VAL A 236 14.30 9.63 1.64
CA VAL A 236 14.16 10.84 0.83
C VAL A 236 12.81 10.77 0.13
N PHE A 237 11.91 11.67 0.50
CA PHE A 237 10.63 11.87 -0.16
C PHE A 237 10.69 13.07 -1.08
N LEU A 238 10.12 12.94 -2.26
CA LEU A 238 9.92 14.01 -3.23
C LEU A 238 8.47 13.93 -3.74
N ASN A 239 7.70 14.99 -3.54
CA ASN A 239 6.40 15.19 -4.17
C ASN A 239 6.56 16.20 -5.32
N PHE A 240 6.20 15.75 -6.52
CA PHE A 240 6.09 16.54 -7.73
C PHE A 240 4.67 17.11 -7.75
N CYS A 241 4.46 18.18 -7.00
CA CYS A 241 3.15 18.76 -6.73
C CYS A 241 2.55 19.31 -8.02
N ASN A 242 1.51 18.66 -8.53
CA ASN A 242 0.74 19.10 -9.67
C ASN A 242 -0.67 18.47 -9.64
N PRO A 243 -1.74 19.28 -9.45
CA PRO A 243 -3.11 18.78 -9.35
C PRO A 243 -3.66 18.20 -10.66
N VAL A 244 -2.95 18.37 -11.80
CA VAL A 244 -3.35 17.76 -13.08
C VAL A 244 -3.46 16.24 -12.97
N THR A 245 -2.70 15.63 -12.07
CA THR A 245 -2.67 14.18 -11.81
C THR A 245 -4.03 13.58 -11.47
N TYR A 246 -4.94 14.35 -10.88
CA TYR A 246 -6.28 13.90 -10.49
C TYR A 246 -7.40 14.81 -10.98
N SER A 247 -7.12 15.73 -11.92
CA SER A 247 -8.15 16.68 -12.38
C SER A 247 -9.30 16.01 -13.16
N THR A 248 -9.05 14.83 -13.72
CA THR A 248 -10.03 13.97 -14.41
C THR A 248 -9.67 12.50 -14.19
N ALA A 249 -10.65 11.59 -14.34
CA ALA A 249 -10.39 10.14 -14.33
C ALA A 249 -9.32 9.77 -15.38
N LYS A 250 -9.43 10.37 -16.58
CA LYS A 250 -8.46 10.21 -17.66
C LYS A 250 -7.03 10.58 -17.24
N ASN A 251 -6.86 11.71 -16.57
CA ASN A 251 -5.54 12.13 -16.08
C ASN A 251 -5.01 11.25 -14.94
N ALA A 252 -5.88 10.74 -14.07
CA ALA A 252 -5.50 9.78 -13.04
C ALA A 252 -4.96 8.49 -13.67
N VAL A 253 -5.57 7.99 -14.75
CA VAL A 253 -5.06 6.84 -15.51
C VAL A 253 -3.74 7.18 -16.22
N LYS A 254 -3.63 8.35 -16.85
CA LYS A 254 -2.36 8.80 -17.47
C LYS A 254 -1.21 8.89 -16.46
N ALA A 255 -1.46 9.44 -15.27
CA ALA A 255 -0.51 9.51 -14.18
C ALA A 255 -0.08 8.10 -13.73
N ARG A 256 -1.05 7.19 -13.58
CA ARG A 256 -0.78 5.79 -13.23
C ARG A 256 0.08 5.09 -14.29
N LEU A 257 -0.26 5.23 -15.56
CA LEU A 257 0.52 4.65 -16.68
C LEU A 257 1.94 5.21 -16.73
N LEU A 258 2.12 6.52 -16.50
CA LEU A 258 3.45 7.12 -16.44
C LEU A 258 4.30 6.52 -15.30
N VAL A 259 3.73 6.36 -14.10
CA VAL A 259 4.40 5.70 -12.97
C VAL A 259 4.78 4.27 -13.34
N ASP A 260 3.86 3.48 -13.88
CA ASP A 260 4.08 2.08 -14.22
C ASP A 260 5.13 1.92 -15.35
N LEU A 261 5.22 2.88 -16.29
CA LEU A 261 6.25 2.92 -17.33
C LEU A 261 7.64 3.29 -16.78
N VAL A 262 7.70 4.19 -15.79
CA VAL A 262 8.96 4.49 -15.09
C VAL A 262 9.45 3.24 -14.35
N GLU A 263 8.57 2.54 -13.64
CA GLU A 263 8.90 1.31 -12.93
C GLU A 263 9.36 0.20 -13.89
N ASP A 264 8.68 0.06 -15.03
CA ASP A 264 9.04 -0.87 -16.10
C ASP A 264 10.46 -0.58 -16.63
N ALA A 265 10.78 0.69 -16.88
CA ALA A 265 12.08 1.11 -17.38
C ALA A 265 13.22 1.01 -16.34
N LEU A 266 12.90 1.04 -15.05
CA LEU A 266 13.88 0.94 -13.95
C LEU A 266 14.08 -0.49 -13.44
N GLN A 267 13.28 -1.47 -13.87
CA GLN A 267 13.22 -2.81 -13.28
C GLN A 267 14.59 -3.49 -13.11
N SER A 268 15.46 -3.41 -14.12
CA SER A 268 16.78 -4.05 -14.06
C SER A 268 17.69 -3.39 -13.03
N GLN A 269 17.74 -2.05 -12.99
CA GLN A 269 18.56 -1.30 -12.05
C GLN A 269 18.03 -1.43 -10.61
N SER A 270 16.71 -1.40 -10.44
CA SER A 270 16.06 -1.52 -9.15
C SER A 270 16.29 -2.87 -8.48
N HIS A 271 16.46 -3.95 -9.27
CA HIS A 271 16.85 -5.25 -8.72
C HIS A 271 18.23 -5.23 -8.06
N TYR A 272 19.25 -4.66 -8.72
CA TYR A 272 20.58 -4.52 -8.14
C TYR A 272 20.56 -3.58 -6.91
N ALA A 273 19.87 -2.45 -6.99
CA ALA A 273 19.72 -1.55 -5.85
C ALA A 273 19.03 -2.23 -4.65
N ALA A 274 17.93 -2.96 -4.89
CA ALA A 274 17.18 -3.65 -3.85
C ALA A 274 18.00 -4.72 -3.13
N PHE A 275 18.83 -5.47 -3.87
CA PHE A 275 19.79 -6.41 -3.28
C PHE A 275 20.78 -5.71 -2.35
N ALA A 276 21.25 -4.53 -2.75
CA ALA A 276 22.17 -3.71 -1.96
C ALA A 276 21.47 -2.91 -0.83
N GLY A 277 20.19 -3.17 -0.55
CA GLY A 277 19.45 -2.52 0.52
C GLY A 277 18.97 -1.11 0.20
N LEU A 278 18.87 -0.74 -1.09
CA LEU A 278 18.25 0.49 -1.58
C LEU A 278 16.94 0.19 -2.29
N ARG A 279 15.86 0.84 -1.88
CA ARG A 279 14.53 0.64 -2.45
C ARG A 279 13.87 1.97 -2.72
N TYR A 280 13.04 2.02 -3.75
CA TYR A 280 12.17 3.16 -3.98
C TYR A 280 10.70 2.72 -4.11
N SER A 281 9.81 3.67 -3.90
CA SER A 281 8.39 3.57 -4.20
C SER A 281 7.98 4.81 -4.98
N LEU A 282 7.25 4.62 -6.07
CA LEU A 282 6.69 5.70 -6.88
C LEU A 282 5.17 5.54 -6.91
N TRP A 283 4.43 6.59 -6.61
CA TRP A 283 2.97 6.58 -6.66
C TRP A 283 2.41 7.94 -7.09
N ARG A 284 1.10 7.99 -7.22
CA ARG A 284 0.32 9.20 -7.49
C ARG A 284 -0.75 9.36 -6.44
N ASP A 285 -1.11 10.60 -6.16
CA ASP A 285 -2.26 10.98 -5.36
C ASP A 285 -2.80 12.34 -5.85
N ALA A 286 -3.84 12.87 -5.19
CA ALA A 286 -4.47 14.13 -5.60
C ALA A 286 -3.54 15.35 -5.53
N THR A 287 -2.39 15.25 -4.85
CA THR A 287 -1.40 16.32 -4.73
C THR A 287 -0.35 16.28 -5.84
N GLY A 288 -0.09 15.12 -6.42
CA GLY A 288 0.95 14.98 -7.44
C GLY A 288 1.46 13.55 -7.64
N MET A 289 2.68 13.46 -8.16
CA MET A 289 3.45 12.21 -8.22
C MET A 289 4.44 12.21 -7.05
N CYS A 290 4.56 11.10 -6.33
CA CYS A 290 5.35 11.00 -5.12
C CYS A 290 6.41 9.89 -5.25
N LEU A 291 7.65 10.22 -4.93
CA LEU A 291 8.80 9.32 -4.89
C LEU A 291 9.32 9.22 -3.46
N ASN A 292 9.46 8.01 -2.92
CA ASN A 292 10.20 7.73 -1.69
C ASN A 292 11.37 6.81 -2.02
N LEU A 293 12.60 7.27 -1.79
CA LEU A 293 13.82 6.46 -1.87
C LEU A 293 14.38 6.25 -0.47
N TYR A 294 14.66 5.00 -0.12
CA TYR A 294 15.13 4.65 1.22
C TYR A 294 16.11 3.48 1.24
N GLY A 295 16.97 3.44 2.25
CA GLY A 295 17.98 2.39 2.40
C GLY A 295 19.32 2.91 2.88
N TYR A 296 20.40 2.15 2.61
CA TYR A 296 21.76 2.53 3.01
C TYR A 296 22.24 3.83 2.35
N ASN A 297 22.70 4.79 3.13
CA ASN A 297 22.89 6.17 2.65
C ASN A 297 24.06 6.37 1.65
N ASP A 298 25.06 5.47 1.59
CA ASP A 298 26.26 5.60 0.74
C ASP A 298 25.94 5.83 -0.74
N LYS A 299 25.20 4.91 -1.35
CA LYS A 299 24.85 4.98 -2.79
C LYS A 299 23.49 5.62 -3.05
N LEU A 300 22.80 6.10 -2.01
CA LEU A 300 21.43 6.62 -2.08
C LEU A 300 21.33 7.84 -3.01
N VAL A 301 22.19 8.84 -2.83
CA VAL A 301 22.15 10.08 -3.64
C VAL A 301 22.45 9.80 -5.12
N ALA A 302 23.43 8.94 -5.40
CA ALA A 302 23.77 8.56 -6.77
C ALA A 302 22.66 7.76 -7.45
N TYR A 303 21.97 6.89 -6.70
CA TYR A 303 20.83 6.15 -7.23
C TYR A 303 19.61 7.07 -7.45
N LEU A 304 19.36 8.03 -6.56
CA LEU A 304 18.32 9.04 -6.74
C LEU A 304 18.51 9.84 -8.03
N GLU A 305 19.73 10.25 -8.32
CA GLU A 305 20.08 10.95 -9.57
C GLU A 305 19.64 10.15 -10.80
N GLN A 306 19.96 8.86 -10.84
CA GLN A 306 19.59 7.98 -11.95
C GLN A 306 18.08 7.82 -12.09
N ILE A 307 17.36 7.72 -10.97
CA ILE A 307 15.88 7.68 -10.96
C ILE A 307 15.31 8.97 -11.53
N LEU A 308 15.76 10.14 -11.08
CA LEU A 308 15.26 11.43 -11.54
C LEU A 308 15.53 11.66 -13.02
N ILE A 309 16.74 11.32 -13.49
CA ILE A 309 17.09 11.37 -14.92
C ILE A 309 16.15 10.46 -15.72
N LYS A 310 15.90 9.24 -15.24
CA LYS A 310 15.00 8.31 -15.91
C LYS A 310 13.55 8.83 -15.94
N ILE A 311 13.08 9.42 -14.86
CA ILE A 311 11.73 10.04 -14.78
C ILE A 311 11.60 11.17 -15.81
N LYS A 312 12.55 12.11 -15.83
CA LYS A 312 12.50 13.27 -16.73
C LYS A 312 12.62 12.88 -18.20
N HIS A 313 13.58 12.01 -18.51
CA HIS A 313 13.94 11.62 -19.88
C HIS A 313 13.38 10.26 -20.29
N LEU A 314 12.29 9.80 -19.67
CA LEU A 314 11.65 8.55 -20.04
C LEU A 314 11.23 8.62 -21.51
N GLU A 315 11.74 7.67 -22.30
CA GLU A 315 11.29 7.41 -23.66
C GLU A 315 10.11 6.43 -23.62
N ILE A 316 8.95 6.88 -24.09
CA ILE A 316 7.74 6.07 -24.12
C ILE A 316 7.74 5.31 -25.44
N ILE A 317 8.01 4.01 -25.38
CA ILE A 317 8.02 3.09 -26.52
C ILE A 317 6.63 2.45 -26.65
N ASP A 318 6.04 2.48 -27.84
CA ASP A 318 4.65 2.04 -28.09
C ASP A 318 4.39 0.59 -27.64
N GLU A 319 5.30 -0.33 -27.94
CA GLU A 319 5.19 -1.74 -27.53
C GLU A 319 5.15 -1.87 -26.00
N ARG A 320 6.02 -1.13 -25.28
CA ARG A 320 6.06 -1.12 -23.81
C ARG A 320 4.80 -0.48 -23.22
N PHE A 321 4.32 0.59 -23.83
CA PHE A 321 3.06 1.23 -23.46
C PHE A 321 1.90 0.24 -23.54
N ASN A 322 1.74 -0.46 -24.67
CA ASN A 322 0.65 -1.42 -24.86
C ASN A 322 0.71 -2.54 -23.81
N MET A 323 1.90 -3.05 -23.50
CA MET A 323 2.06 -4.04 -22.44
C MET A 323 1.63 -3.52 -21.06
N VAL A 324 2.10 -2.33 -20.68
CA VAL A 324 1.77 -1.72 -19.38
C VAL A 324 0.28 -1.38 -19.29
N GLN A 325 -0.31 -0.90 -20.37
CA GLN A 325 -1.74 -0.62 -20.49
C GLN A 325 -2.57 -1.90 -20.29
N ASN A 326 -2.23 -2.98 -21.00
CA ASN A 326 -2.91 -4.28 -20.85
C ASN A 326 -2.80 -4.83 -19.42
N ARG A 327 -1.61 -4.73 -18.81
CA ARG A 327 -1.39 -5.13 -17.42
C ARG A 327 -2.27 -4.32 -16.46
N LEU A 328 -2.35 -3.01 -16.65
CA LEU A 328 -3.19 -2.14 -15.81
C LEU A 328 -4.68 -2.45 -15.98
N ALA A 329 -5.14 -2.69 -17.22
CA ALA A 329 -6.52 -3.11 -17.50
C ALA A 329 -6.87 -4.41 -16.76
N LEU A 330 -5.96 -5.38 -16.77
CA LEU A 330 -6.12 -6.64 -16.05
C LEU A 330 -6.10 -6.43 -14.52
N GLN A 331 -5.26 -5.53 -14.01
CA GLN A 331 -5.24 -5.18 -12.58
C GLN A 331 -6.57 -4.59 -12.12
N TYR A 332 -7.13 -3.65 -12.87
CA TYR A 332 -8.45 -3.05 -12.58
C TYR A 332 -9.58 -4.09 -12.69
N SER A 333 -9.57 -4.92 -13.73
CA SER A 333 -10.58 -5.98 -13.88
C SER A 333 -10.48 -7.03 -12.75
N ASN A 334 -9.27 -7.37 -12.31
CA ASN A 334 -9.06 -8.29 -11.19
C ASN A 334 -9.38 -7.66 -9.83
N TRP A 335 -9.32 -6.32 -9.70
CA TRP A 335 -9.72 -5.64 -8.47
C TRP A 335 -11.20 -5.87 -8.17
N GLU A 336 -12.06 -5.85 -9.20
CA GLU A 336 -13.51 -6.11 -9.07
C GLU A 336 -13.83 -7.54 -8.53
N LEU A 337 -12.87 -8.46 -8.64
CA LEU A 337 -12.97 -9.85 -8.19
C LEU A 337 -12.36 -10.08 -6.79
N ARG A 338 -11.88 -9.04 -6.11
CA ARG A 338 -11.34 -9.16 -4.75
C ARG A 338 -12.43 -9.46 -3.73
N GLN A 339 -12.03 -9.87 -2.53
CA GLN A 339 -12.97 -10.02 -1.43
C GLN A 339 -13.66 -8.66 -1.10
N PRO A 340 -14.97 -8.64 -0.81
CA PRO A 340 -15.75 -7.41 -0.61
C PRO A 340 -15.17 -6.44 0.42
N PHE A 341 -14.62 -6.95 1.53
CA PHE A 341 -14.01 -6.08 2.56
C PHE A 341 -12.78 -5.30 2.07
N LEU A 342 -12.14 -5.75 0.98
CA LEU A 342 -11.01 -5.04 0.35
C LEU A 342 -11.47 -3.99 -0.68
N GLN A 343 -12.75 -4.01 -1.08
CA GLN A 343 -13.30 -3.10 -2.09
C GLN A 343 -14.09 -1.95 -1.44
N VAL A 344 -14.82 -2.24 -0.34
CA VAL A 344 -15.80 -1.31 0.24
C VAL A 344 -15.20 0.07 0.59
N SER A 345 -13.98 0.09 1.10
CA SER A 345 -13.32 1.34 1.51
C SER A 345 -12.85 2.22 0.37
N ASP A 346 -12.67 1.67 -0.84
CA ASP A 346 -12.36 2.48 -2.02
C ASP A 346 -13.58 3.31 -2.43
N TYR A 347 -14.79 2.72 -2.38
CA TYR A 347 -16.04 3.48 -2.59
C TYR A 347 -16.31 4.50 -1.48
N THR A 348 -16.05 4.14 -0.21
CA THR A 348 -16.16 5.09 0.91
C THR A 348 -15.21 6.27 0.71
N THR A 349 -13.97 6.03 0.27
CA THR A 349 -12.99 7.08 -0.03
C THR A 349 -13.51 7.98 -1.16
N CYS A 350 -14.02 7.40 -2.24
CA CYS A 350 -14.63 8.17 -3.31
C CYS A 350 -15.80 9.04 -2.81
N LEU A 351 -16.67 8.54 -1.95
CA LEU A 351 -17.77 9.32 -1.39
C LEU A 351 -17.32 10.44 -0.45
N ASN A 352 -16.12 10.34 0.13
CA ASN A 352 -15.57 11.33 1.06
C ASN A 352 -14.73 12.40 0.37
N SER A 353 -13.96 12.05 -0.66
CA SER A 353 -13.01 12.95 -1.30
C SER A 353 -13.69 13.93 -2.26
N GLN A 354 -13.17 15.15 -2.35
CA GLN A 354 -13.64 16.16 -3.31
C GLN A 354 -13.38 15.71 -4.76
N CYS A 355 -12.24 15.04 -5.00
CA CYS A 355 -11.82 14.57 -6.30
C CYS A 355 -11.14 13.21 -6.16
N ASP A 356 -11.83 12.15 -6.53
CA ASP A 356 -11.31 10.79 -6.60
C ASP A 356 -12.16 9.96 -7.56
N TYR A 357 -11.71 8.79 -8.00
CA TYR A 357 -12.39 8.01 -9.03
C TYR A 357 -12.45 6.53 -8.67
N THR A 358 -13.61 5.93 -8.94
CA THR A 358 -13.80 4.49 -8.80
C THR A 358 -12.96 3.72 -9.82
N ILE A 359 -12.62 2.46 -9.52
CA ILE A 359 -11.85 1.62 -10.45
C ILE A 359 -12.60 1.44 -11.76
N GLU A 360 -13.93 1.41 -11.73
CA GLU A 360 -14.80 1.33 -12.90
C GLU A 360 -14.67 2.58 -13.79
N GLU A 361 -14.69 3.77 -13.20
CA GLU A 361 -14.46 5.03 -13.93
C GLU A 361 -13.05 5.06 -14.54
N LEU A 362 -12.03 4.60 -13.81
CA LEU A 362 -10.66 4.53 -14.31
C LEU A 362 -10.49 3.50 -15.43
N LEU A 363 -11.18 2.35 -15.35
CA LEU A 363 -11.11 1.29 -16.35
C LEU A 363 -11.71 1.73 -17.69
N VAL A 364 -12.78 2.54 -17.67
CA VAL A 364 -13.44 3.04 -18.89
C VAL A 364 -12.54 3.98 -19.69
N GLU A 365 -11.67 4.75 -19.04
CA GLU A 365 -10.76 5.69 -19.71
C GLU A 365 -9.58 5.01 -20.40
N LEU A 366 -9.25 3.79 -19.99
CA LEU A 366 -8.01 3.13 -20.34
C LEU A 366 -7.89 2.72 -21.83
N PRO A 367 -8.94 2.19 -22.50
CA PRO A 367 -8.86 1.80 -23.92
C PRO A 367 -8.56 2.94 -24.90
N ASP A 368 -8.98 4.17 -24.56
CA ASP A 368 -8.83 5.34 -25.44
C ASP A 368 -7.47 6.05 -25.32
N LEU A 369 -6.62 5.59 -24.40
CA LEU A 369 -5.28 6.16 -24.21
C LEU A 369 -4.28 5.57 -25.18
N THR A 370 -3.41 6.44 -25.71
CA THR A 370 -2.31 6.07 -26.60
C THR A 370 -0.96 6.43 -25.97
N ALA A 371 0.12 5.84 -26.49
CA ALA A 371 1.48 6.21 -26.09
C ALA A 371 1.72 7.72 -26.23
N GLU A 372 1.20 8.34 -27.30
CA GLU A 372 1.30 9.78 -27.54
C GLU A 372 0.58 10.59 -26.45
N SER A 373 -0.60 10.14 -26.01
CA SER A 373 -1.32 10.79 -24.91
C SER A 373 -0.52 10.82 -23.60
N ILE A 374 0.38 9.85 -23.38
CA ILE A 374 1.27 9.83 -22.21
C ILE A 374 2.50 10.72 -22.46
N ARG A 375 3.03 10.80 -23.68
CA ARG A 375 4.11 11.73 -24.03
C ARG A 375 3.70 13.17 -23.79
N GLU A 376 2.53 13.58 -24.30
CA GLU A 376 1.97 14.91 -24.07
C GLU A 376 1.74 15.19 -22.58
N TYR A 377 1.14 14.23 -21.87
CA TYR A 377 0.87 14.36 -20.44
C TYR A 377 2.15 14.49 -19.60
N LYS A 378 3.22 13.77 -19.96
CA LYS A 378 4.53 13.87 -19.30
C LYS A 378 5.07 15.29 -19.40
N GLU A 379 5.02 15.90 -20.59
CA GLU A 379 5.46 17.28 -20.79
C GLU A 379 4.59 18.27 -20.00
N GLU A 380 3.27 18.08 -19.99
CA GLU A 380 2.35 18.90 -19.19
C GLU A 380 2.67 18.82 -17.70
N LEU A 381 2.83 17.60 -17.16
CA LEU A 381 3.11 17.34 -15.75
C LEU A 381 4.34 18.12 -15.29
N PHE A 382 5.47 17.96 -15.99
CA PHE A 382 6.74 18.59 -15.61
C PHE A 382 6.84 20.07 -16.00
N SER A 383 5.95 20.59 -16.84
CA SER A 383 5.93 22.02 -17.19
C SER A 383 5.48 22.94 -16.04
N LYS A 384 4.69 22.42 -15.11
CA LYS A 384 4.09 23.16 -13.99
C LYS A 384 4.13 22.35 -12.70
N THR A 385 5.33 22.18 -12.15
CA THR A 385 5.56 21.39 -10.93
C THR A 385 6.23 22.25 -9.86
N TYR A 386 5.71 22.18 -8.64
CA TYR A 386 6.41 22.61 -7.44
C TYR A 386 6.92 21.37 -6.69
N ILE A 387 8.07 21.47 -6.02
CA ILE A 387 8.63 20.32 -5.29
C ILE A 387 8.44 20.50 -3.79
N THR A 388 7.88 19.48 -3.13
CA THR A 388 7.98 19.31 -1.68
C THR A 388 8.89 18.12 -1.39
N ALA A 389 9.94 18.33 -0.61
CA ALA A 389 10.96 17.34 -0.28
C ALA A 389 11.05 17.12 1.23
N TYR A 390 11.30 15.88 1.64
CA TYR A 390 11.57 15.53 3.03
C TYR A 390 12.73 14.55 3.14
N PHE A 391 13.65 14.85 4.05
CA PHE A 391 14.87 14.10 4.31
C PHE A 391 14.91 13.67 5.77
N LEU A 392 15.02 12.36 6.02
CA LEU A 392 15.25 11.79 7.35
C LEU A 392 16.35 10.73 7.30
N GLY A 393 17.33 10.79 8.21
CA GLY A 393 18.33 9.72 8.33
C GLY A 393 19.77 10.19 8.54
N ASN A 394 20.69 9.28 8.23
CA ASN A 394 22.13 9.50 8.23
C ASN A 394 22.59 10.29 6.98
N LEU A 395 22.16 11.54 6.89
CA LEU A 395 22.52 12.49 5.83
C LEU A 395 23.13 13.74 6.46
N SER A 396 24.13 14.33 5.82
CA SER A 396 24.62 15.66 6.20
C SER A 396 23.77 16.76 5.57
N LYS A 397 23.89 18.00 6.07
CA LYS A 397 23.25 19.16 5.41
C LYS A 397 23.75 19.34 3.98
N GLU A 398 25.03 19.08 3.70
CA GLU A 398 25.57 19.13 2.34
C GLU A 398 24.92 18.08 1.42
N ASN A 399 24.60 16.88 1.93
CA ASN A 399 23.86 15.90 1.15
C ASN A 399 22.47 16.43 0.77
N VAL A 400 21.76 17.06 1.70
CA VAL A 400 20.44 17.64 1.45
C VAL A 400 20.53 18.73 0.38
N TRP A 401 21.48 19.66 0.51
CA TRP A 401 21.72 20.70 -0.50
C TRP A 401 22.00 20.10 -1.88
N LYS A 402 22.94 19.14 -1.96
CA LYS A 402 23.27 18.45 -3.20
C LYS A 402 22.05 17.81 -3.85
N VAL A 403 21.18 17.14 -3.09
CA VAL A 403 19.95 16.55 -3.64
C VAL A 403 18.99 17.62 -4.12
N THR A 404 18.74 18.67 -3.32
CA THR A 404 17.82 19.75 -3.75
C THR A 404 18.31 20.47 -5.00
N ASP A 405 19.61 20.73 -5.12
CA ASP A 405 20.18 21.36 -6.32
C ASP A 405 20.11 20.43 -7.53
N MET A 406 20.39 19.14 -7.35
CA MET A 406 20.22 18.12 -8.38
C MET A 406 18.78 18.04 -8.88
N VAL A 407 17.79 18.06 -7.98
CA VAL A 407 16.36 18.07 -8.33
C VAL A 407 16.05 19.30 -9.19
N ASN A 408 16.54 20.48 -8.82
CA ASN A 408 16.35 21.70 -9.60
C ASN A 408 17.02 21.63 -10.98
N VAL A 409 18.23 21.07 -11.08
CA VAL A 409 18.95 20.94 -12.36
C VAL A 409 18.29 19.92 -13.28
N VAL A 410 17.94 18.74 -12.76
CA VAL A 410 17.41 17.64 -13.58
C VAL A 410 15.96 17.89 -14.00
N LEU A 411 15.11 18.33 -13.06
CA LEU A 411 13.69 18.50 -13.35
C LEU A 411 13.36 19.87 -13.93
N ALA A 412 14.15 20.90 -13.58
CA ALA A 412 13.89 22.30 -13.88
C ALA A 412 12.43 22.69 -13.55
N PRO A 413 11.98 22.52 -12.29
CA PRO A 413 10.60 22.77 -11.91
C PRO A 413 10.24 24.23 -12.20
N CYS A 414 9.14 24.43 -12.93
CA CYS A 414 8.57 25.74 -13.19
C CYS A 414 7.22 25.80 -12.51
N HIS A 415 6.95 26.87 -11.76
CA HIS A 415 5.67 27.10 -11.12
C HIS A 415 5.30 28.58 -11.26
N PRO A 416 3.99 28.90 -11.35
CA PRO A 416 3.57 30.29 -11.36
C PRO A 416 3.89 30.96 -10.01
N PRO A 417 4.12 32.29 -9.96
CA PRO A 417 4.41 33.01 -8.71
C PRO A 417 3.33 32.88 -7.62
N GLN A 418 2.13 32.41 -7.96
CA GLN A 418 0.99 32.21 -7.07
C GLN A 418 0.66 30.72 -6.85
N PHE A 419 1.61 29.81 -7.10
CA PHE A 419 1.38 28.39 -6.89
C PHE A 419 1.01 28.12 -5.44
N ARG A 420 -0.15 27.49 -5.23
CA ARG A 420 -0.58 26.99 -3.93
C ARG A 420 -0.41 25.48 -3.95
N LEU A 421 0.17 24.95 -2.87
CA LEU A 421 0.27 23.50 -2.70
C LEU A 421 -1.14 22.88 -2.82
N PRO A 422 -1.33 21.87 -3.66
CA PRO A 422 -2.58 21.14 -3.71
C PRO A 422 -2.80 20.46 -2.36
N VAL A 423 -4.01 20.59 -1.83
CA VAL A 423 -4.43 19.99 -0.56
C VAL A 423 -5.60 19.07 -0.86
N ASP A 424 -5.52 17.83 -0.39
CA ASP A 424 -6.64 16.91 -0.46
C ASP A 424 -7.76 17.34 0.49
N ARG A 425 -9.01 17.34 0.02
CA ARG A 425 -10.16 17.92 0.71
C ARG A 425 -11.30 16.93 0.73
N SER A 426 -12.00 16.83 1.85
CA SER A 426 -13.23 16.04 1.91
C SER A 426 -14.48 16.88 1.64
N LEU A 427 -15.54 16.19 1.26
CA LEU A 427 -16.89 16.69 1.30
C LEU A 427 -17.31 17.00 2.74
N ALA A 428 -18.03 18.10 2.92
CA ALA A 428 -18.63 18.46 4.19
C ALA A 428 -19.99 17.77 4.32
N ILE A 429 -20.02 16.58 4.91
CA ILE A 429 -21.26 15.82 5.07
C ILE A 429 -22.19 16.54 6.07
N PRO A 430 -23.45 16.86 5.70
CA PRO A 430 -24.35 17.63 6.54
C PRO A 430 -24.68 16.94 7.87
N PRO A 431 -24.74 17.66 9.01
CA PRO A 431 -25.25 17.11 10.27
C PRO A 431 -26.69 16.60 10.11
N GLY A 432 -27.00 15.46 10.74
CA GLY A 432 -28.32 14.83 10.65
C GLY A 432 -28.54 14.00 9.38
N SER A 433 -27.51 13.82 8.56
CA SER A 433 -27.59 13.01 7.35
C SER A 433 -27.42 11.52 7.61
N ASP A 434 -28.12 10.73 6.81
CA ASP A 434 -27.98 9.27 6.74
C ASP A 434 -28.06 8.89 5.27
N TYR A 435 -26.91 8.58 4.67
CA TYR A 435 -26.81 8.17 3.28
C TYR A 435 -26.41 6.71 3.14
N VAL A 436 -26.91 6.06 2.10
CA VAL A 436 -26.50 4.71 1.73
C VAL A 436 -26.11 4.63 0.26
N TYR A 437 -24.97 4.02 -0.04
CA TYR A 437 -24.55 3.71 -1.41
C TYR A 437 -24.50 2.21 -1.60
N LYS A 438 -25.24 1.70 -2.60
CA LYS A 438 -25.39 0.25 -2.83
C LYS A 438 -24.67 -0.15 -4.11
N ILE A 439 -23.78 -1.14 -4.00
CA ILE A 439 -22.99 -1.70 -5.10
C ILE A 439 -23.30 -3.19 -5.22
N THR A 440 -23.38 -3.65 -6.46
CA THR A 440 -23.47 -5.08 -6.77
C THR A 440 -22.08 -5.61 -7.09
N LEU A 441 -21.65 -6.65 -6.38
CA LEU A 441 -20.39 -7.34 -6.62
C LEU A 441 -20.35 -7.94 -8.01
N LYS A 442 -19.19 -7.80 -8.68
CA LYS A 442 -18.95 -8.40 -10.00
C LYS A 442 -18.64 -9.88 -9.92
N ASP A 443 -18.03 -10.34 -8.84
CA ASP A 443 -17.84 -11.77 -8.59
C ASP A 443 -19.17 -12.42 -8.15
N LEU A 444 -19.91 -12.94 -9.13
CA LEU A 444 -21.18 -13.63 -8.91
C LEU A 444 -21.04 -14.94 -8.12
N LYS A 445 -19.82 -15.49 -7.98
CA LYS A 445 -19.58 -16.68 -7.16
C LYS A 445 -19.40 -16.34 -5.68
N ASN A 446 -19.15 -15.08 -5.35
CA ASN A 446 -19.06 -14.64 -3.97
C ASN A 446 -20.46 -14.48 -3.37
N SER A 447 -20.77 -15.26 -2.35
CA SER A 447 -22.04 -15.20 -1.63
C SER A 447 -22.05 -14.22 -0.45
N ASN A 448 -20.91 -13.63 -0.10
CA ASN A 448 -20.80 -12.73 1.05
C ASN A 448 -21.16 -11.29 0.67
N ASN A 449 -21.96 -10.67 1.52
CA ASN A 449 -22.19 -9.24 1.54
C ASN A 449 -21.10 -8.53 2.36
N CYS A 450 -20.97 -7.22 2.17
CA CYS A 450 -20.11 -6.39 3.01
C CYS A 450 -20.71 -5.00 3.23
N ILE A 451 -20.48 -4.45 4.41
CA ILE A 451 -20.82 -3.07 4.74
C ILE A 451 -19.60 -2.34 5.29
N GLU A 452 -19.42 -1.10 4.88
CA GLU A 452 -18.67 -0.11 5.66
C GLU A 452 -19.64 0.93 6.20
N PHE A 453 -19.71 1.02 7.52
CA PHE A 453 -20.59 1.95 8.24
C PHE A 453 -19.74 3.07 8.81
N TRP A 454 -19.87 4.28 8.25
CA TRP A 454 -19.03 5.42 8.59
C TRP A 454 -19.79 6.50 9.34
N LEU A 455 -19.27 6.90 10.51
CA LEU A 455 -19.79 7.99 11.35
C LEU A 455 -18.82 9.16 11.40
N TYR A 456 -19.32 10.35 11.06
CA TYR A 456 -18.54 11.58 11.09
C TYR A 456 -18.60 12.23 12.48
N THR A 457 -17.42 12.54 13.03
CA THR A 457 -17.29 13.07 14.39
C THR A 457 -16.61 14.44 14.44
N GLY A 458 -15.97 14.85 13.34
CA GLY A 458 -15.35 16.17 13.22
C GLY A 458 -14.36 16.26 12.08
N LYS A 459 -13.45 17.23 12.18
CA LYS A 459 -12.33 17.42 11.25
C LYS A 459 -11.06 16.84 11.83
N GLN A 460 -10.17 16.37 10.95
CA GLN A 460 -8.86 15.87 11.34
C GLN A 460 -8.05 16.92 12.08
N GLY A 461 -8.16 18.21 11.76
CA GLY A 461 -7.47 19.29 12.48
C GLY A 461 -8.07 19.63 13.86
N ASP A 462 -9.30 19.21 14.16
CA ASP A 462 -9.92 19.43 15.47
C ASP A 462 -9.43 18.38 16.47
N ARG A 463 -8.45 18.77 17.28
CA ARG A 463 -7.84 17.91 18.30
C ARG A 463 -8.87 17.28 19.24
N LEU A 464 -9.85 18.05 19.71
CA LEU A 464 -10.81 17.55 20.70
C LEU A 464 -11.75 16.52 20.07
N ALA A 465 -12.24 16.78 18.85
CA ALA A 465 -13.06 15.83 18.12
C ALA A 465 -12.29 14.54 17.79
N ARG A 466 -11.04 14.67 17.31
CA ARG A 466 -10.14 13.55 17.01
C ARG A 466 -9.90 12.69 18.24
N VAL A 467 -9.46 13.28 19.34
CA VAL A 467 -9.15 12.57 20.59
C VAL A 467 -10.38 11.91 21.20
N LYS A 468 -11.56 12.55 21.18
CA LYS A 468 -12.82 11.94 21.61
C LYS A 468 -13.20 10.74 20.75
N THR A 469 -12.97 10.82 19.44
CA THR A 469 -13.23 9.69 18.51
C THR A 469 -12.31 8.52 18.80
N MET A 470 -11.00 8.76 18.96
CA MET A 470 -10.02 7.73 19.29
C MET A 470 -10.31 7.09 20.66
N LEU A 471 -10.70 7.87 21.66
CA LEU A 471 -11.06 7.33 22.97
C LEU A 471 -12.37 6.53 22.93
N PHE A 472 -13.35 6.98 22.14
CA PHE A 472 -14.58 6.21 21.92
C PHE A 472 -14.28 4.87 21.25
N HIS A 473 -13.46 4.87 20.19
CA HIS A 473 -12.99 3.65 19.52
C HIS A 473 -12.28 2.70 20.51
N GLN A 474 -11.33 3.21 21.29
CA GLN A 474 -10.62 2.43 22.33
C GLN A 474 -11.57 1.79 23.36
N MET A 475 -12.75 2.37 23.61
CA MET A 475 -13.75 1.82 24.53
C MET A 475 -14.67 0.79 23.86
N CYS A 476 -14.98 0.96 22.57
CA CYS A 476 -15.97 0.13 21.87
C CYS A 476 -15.37 -1.01 21.05
N ASP A 477 -14.09 -0.94 20.65
CA ASP A 477 -13.45 -1.85 19.69
C ASP A 477 -13.58 -3.34 20.08
N GLU A 478 -13.12 -3.71 21.29
CA GLU A 478 -13.23 -5.10 21.80
C GLU A 478 -14.68 -5.55 21.90
N SER A 479 -15.58 -4.66 22.31
CA SER A 479 -16.99 -4.98 22.48
C SER A 479 -17.72 -5.11 21.15
N ALA A 480 -17.33 -4.34 20.13
CA ALA A 480 -17.82 -4.48 18.77
C ALA A 480 -17.37 -5.81 18.17
N PHE A 481 -16.08 -6.16 18.34
CA PHE A 481 -15.56 -7.45 17.88
C PHE A 481 -16.26 -8.62 18.54
N ASP A 482 -16.36 -8.65 19.88
CA ASP A 482 -17.06 -9.71 20.61
C ASP A 482 -18.55 -9.80 20.23
N HIS A 483 -19.23 -8.66 20.11
CA HIS A 483 -20.65 -8.63 19.76
C HIS A 483 -20.90 -9.16 18.34
N PHE A 484 -20.24 -8.59 17.34
CA PHE A 484 -20.51 -8.95 15.94
C PHE A 484 -19.92 -10.31 15.56
N ARG A 485 -18.74 -10.67 16.05
CA ARG A 485 -18.05 -11.92 15.67
C ARG A 485 -18.36 -13.09 16.60
N THR A 486 -18.29 -12.90 17.91
CA THR A 486 -18.43 -14.02 18.87
C THR A 486 -19.89 -14.32 19.17
N LYS A 487 -20.71 -13.29 19.43
CA LYS A 487 -22.11 -13.45 19.88
C LYS A 487 -23.09 -13.58 18.72
N GLU A 488 -23.08 -12.61 17.79
CA GLU A 488 -23.99 -12.60 16.65
C GLU A 488 -23.50 -13.42 15.46
N GLN A 489 -22.21 -13.79 15.45
CA GLN A 489 -21.58 -14.60 14.41
C GLN A 489 -21.83 -14.05 13.00
N LEU A 490 -21.81 -12.73 12.83
CA LEU A 490 -22.10 -12.08 11.55
C LEU A 490 -21.07 -12.46 10.50
N GLY A 491 -19.80 -12.62 10.87
CA GLY A 491 -18.80 -13.13 9.95
C GLY A 491 -17.41 -13.16 10.55
N TYR A 492 -16.47 -13.77 9.80
CA TYR A 492 -15.08 -13.81 10.21
C TYR A 492 -14.42 -12.43 10.19
N ILE A 493 -14.83 -11.56 9.26
CA ILE A 493 -14.24 -10.23 9.08
C ILE A 493 -15.15 -9.20 9.73
N VAL A 494 -14.74 -8.74 10.91
CA VAL A 494 -15.33 -7.61 11.64
C VAL A 494 -14.18 -6.73 12.08
N MET A 495 -14.17 -5.49 11.62
CA MET A 495 -13.14 -4.50 11.93
C MET A 495 -13.81 -3.20 12.35
N SER A 496 -13.18 -2.47 13.27
CA SER A 496 -13.56 -1.11 13.62
C SER A 496 -12.33 -0.21 13.63
N GLU A 497 -12.46 1.00 13.13
CA GLU A 497 -11.33 1.92 12.99
C GLU A 497 -11.75 3.36 13.28
N SER A 498 -10.93 4.11 14.03
CA SER A 498 -10.98 5.57 14.00
C SER A 498 -9.92 6.08 13.03
N ARG A 499 -10.33 6.69 11.92
CA ARG A 499 -9.41 7.17 10.88
C ARG A 499 -9.88 8.48 10.27
N SER A 500 -8.95 9.16 9.60
CA SER A 500 -9.28 10.27 8.71
C SER A 500 -9.75 9.75 7.35
N ALA A 501 -10.62 10.54 6.72
CA ALA A 501 -10.89 10.48 5.30
C ALA A 501 -10.61 11.89 4.78
N SER A 502 -9.46 12.09 4.14
CA SER A 502 -8.88 13.41 3.84
C SER A 502 -8.85 14.34 5.07
N ASP A 503 -9.66 15.40 5.11
CA ASP A 503 -9.75 16.34 6.24
C ASP A 503 -10.88 16.04 7.25
N ASN A 504 -11.74 15.04 6.99
CA ASN A 504 -12.76 14.57 7.92
C ASN A 504 -12.19 13.50 8.86
N TYR A 505 -12.72 13.41 10.07
CA TYR A 505 -12.41 12.34 11.03
C TYR A 505 -13.69 11.62 11.47
N GLY A 506 -13.56 10.32 11.70
CA GLY A 506 -14.72 9.48 11.99
C GLY A 506 -14.38 8.11 12.55
N LEU A 507 -15.45 7.35 12.77
CA LEU A 507 -15.43 5.96 13.19
C LEU A 507 -16.05 5.11 12.08
N SER A 508 -15.36 4.03 11.70
CA SER A 508 -15.80 3.07 10.70
C SER A 508 -16.00 1.69 11.31
N PHE A 509 -17.03 0.97 10.85
CA PHE A 509 -17.18 -0.48 11.06
C PHE A 509 -17.25 -1.18 9.71
N ILE A 510 -16.37 -2.17 9.50
CA ILE A 510 -16.33 -2.98 8.28
C ILE A 510 -16.70 -4.41 8.64
N ILE A 511 -17.79 -4.92 8.04
CA ILE A 511 -18.32 -6.26 8.35
C ILE A 511 -18.60 -6.98 7.04
N GLN A 512 -17.96 -8.13 6.84
CA GLN A 512 -18.27 -9.07 5.76
C GLN A 512 -19.07 -10.26 6.32
N SER A 513 -20.21 -10.56 5.72
CA SER A 513 -21.22 -11.48 6.28
C SER A 513 -22.06 -12.14 5.19
N GLU A 514 -22.65 -13.29 5.51
CA GLU A 514 -23.74 -13.89 4.71
C GLU A 514 -25.07 -13.15 4.86
N LYS A 515 -25.23 -12.32 5.91
CA LYS A 515 -26.43 -11.48 6.12
C LYS A 515 -26.48 -10.31 5.14
N THR A 516 -27.66 -9.78 4.90
CA THR A 516 -27.83 -8.61 4.01
C THR A 516 -27.20 -7.37 4.64
N PRO A 517 -26.66 -6.43 3.85
CA PRO A 517 -26.12 -5.18 4.38
C PRO A 517 -27.14 -4.39 5.20
N GLU A 518 -28.42 -4.41 4.84
CA GLU A 518 -29.49 -3.74 5.58
C GLU A 518 -29.68 -4.32 6.99
N ASP A 519 -29.63 -5.65 7.13
CA ASP A 519 -29.72 -6.30 8.44
C ASP A 519 -28.51 -5.94 9.30
N ILE A 520 -27.30 -5.88 8.71
CA ILE A 520 -26.07 -5.52 9.42
C ILE A 520 -26.10 -4.05 9.84
N ASP A 521 -26.55 -3.16 8.97
CA ASP A 521 -26.68 -1.72 9.25
C ASP A 521 -27.54 -1.48 10.51
N VAL A 522 -28.70 -2.14 10.60
CA VAL A 522 -29.58 -2.10 11.78
C VAL A 522 -28.91 -2.68 13.02
N ARG A 523 -28.14 -3.77 12.88
CA ARG A 523 -27.41 -4.38 14.00
C ARG A 523 -26.29 -3.49 14.53
N VAL A 524 -25.62 -2.73 13.66
CA VAL A 524 -24.62 -1.74 14.09
C VAL A 524 -25.29 -0.64 14.93
N ASP A 525 -26.44 -0.13 14.49
CA ASP A 525 -27.21 0.84 15.27
C ASP A 525 -27.67 0.26 16.62
N ALA A 526 -28.19 -0.97 16.63
CA ALA A 526 -28.60 -1.64 17.86
C ALA A 526 -27.43 -1.86 18.82
N PHE A 527 -26.25 -2.23 18.32
CA PHE A 527 -25.02 -2.31 19.11
C PHE A 527 -24.65 -0.96 19.73
N LEU A 528 -24.71 0.13 18.96
CA LEU A 528 -24.39 1.47 19.47
C LEU A 528 -25.36 1.90 20.58
N ASP A 529 -26.66 1.61 20.43
CA ASP A 529 -27.65 1.86 21.48
C ASP A 529 -27.38 1.04 22.75
N LEU A 530 -27.05 -0.25 22.62
CA LEU A 530 -26.62 -1.09 23.74
C LEU A 530 -25.36 -0.54 24.41
N PHE A 531 -24.41 -0.07 23.60
CA PHE A 531 -23.18 0.52 24.08
C PHE A 531 -23.40 1.84 24.83
N SER A 532 -24.48 2.59 24.53
CA SER A 532 -24.86 3.79 25.29
C SER A 532 -25.01 3.53 26.78
N ASN A 533 -25.65 2.41 27.14
CA ASN A 533 -25.82 2.01 28.54
C ASN A 533 -24.47 1.62 29.15
N LYS A 534 -23.67 0.81 28.42
CA LYS A 534 -22.32 0.44 28.86
C LYS A 534 -21.42 1.65 29.10
N LEU A 535 -21.53 2.69 28.28
CA LEU A 535 -20.78 3.94 28.45
C LEU A 535 -21.23 4.73 29.68
N LYS A 536 -22.54 4.77 29.99
CA LYS A 536 -23.08 5.46 31.17
C LYS A 536 -22.74 4.74 32.47
N ASP A 537 -22.80 3.41 32.45
CA ASP A 537 -22.58 2.56 33.62
C ASP A 537 -21.10 2.14 33.78
N MET A 538 -20.21 2.63 32.91
CA MET A 538 -18.79 2.29 32.95
C MET A 538 -18.17 2.73 34.29
N PRO A 539 -17.53 1.82 35.04
CA PRO A 539 -16.81 2.19 36.25
C PRO A 539 -15.64 3.12 35.92
N GLU A 540 -15.41 4.12 36.78
CA GLU A 540 -14.33 5.11 36.61
C GLU A 540 -12.96 4.45 36.41
N GLU A 541 -12.66 3.36 37.12
CA GLU A 541 -11.41 2.60 36.96
C GLU A 541 -11.24 2.05 35.53
N VAL A 542 -12.31 1.52 34.94
CA VAL A 542 -12.30 1.00 33.57
C VAL A 542 -12.10 2.13 32.57
N PHE A 543 -12.79 3.27 32.76
CA PHE A 543 -12.63 4.45 31.92
C PHE A 543 -11.18 4.98 31.95
N GLN A 544 -10.58 5.07 33.15
CA GLN A 544 -9.18 5.48 33.31
C GLN A 544 -8.20 4.48 32.67
N ASN A 545 -8.50 3.18 32.69
CA ASN A 545 -7.70 2.17 31.99
C ASN A 545 -7.77 2.33 30.46
N HIS A 546 -8.93 2.67 29.88
CA HIS A 546 -9.04 2.99 28.45
C HIS A 546 -8.22 4.24 28.11
N LYS A 547 -8.31 5.32 28.90
CA LYS A 547 -7.49 6.52 28.74
C LYS A 547 -6.00 6.19 28.77
N ARG A 548 -5.54 5.45 29.79
CA ARG A 548 -4.14 5.03 29.92
C ARG A 548 -3.69 4.22 28.70
N SER A 549 -4.52 3.29 28.24
CA SER A 549 -4.22 2.46 27.08
C SER A 549 -4.07 3.27 25.81
N LEU A 550 -4.97 4.24 25.57
CA LEU A 550 -4.88 5.14 24.42
C LEU A 550 -3.63 6.02 24.49
N ARG A 551 -3.31 6.58 25.66
CA ARG A 551 -2.09 7.38 25.85
C ARG A 551 -0.83 6.57 25.59
N VAL A 552 -0.78 5.30 26.02
CA VAL A 552 0.35 4.40 25.71
C VAL A 552 0.47 4.16 24.21
N LYS A 553 -0.65 4.00 23.49
CA LYS A 553 -0.66 3.86 22.03
C LYS A 553 -0.14 5.12 21.33
N LEU A 554 -0.63 6.30 21.71
CA LEU A 554 -0.22 7.60 21.16
C LEU A 554 1.26 7.90 21.42
N LEU A 555 1.72 7.70 22.66
CA LEU A 555 3.09 8.01 23.07
C LEU A 555 4.10 6.89 22.71
N ARG A 556 3.66 5.87 21.94
CA ARG A 556 4.54 4.80 21.49
C ARG A 556 5.63 5.39 20.59
N LYS A 557 6.89 5.17 20.96
CA LYS A 557 8.03 5.53 20.12
C LYS A 557 8.02 4.71 18.83
N CYS A 558 8.36 5.34 17.71
CA CYS A 558 8.58 4.66 16.43
C CYS A 558 9.64 3.57 16.59
N ASN A 559 9.43 2.40 16.00
CA ASN A 559 10.41 1.30 16.10
C ASN A 559 11.60 1.46 15.15
N ASN A 560 11.41 2.17 14.04
CA ASN A 560 12.39 2.29 12.97
C ASN A 560 12.25 3.62 12.23
N LEU A 561 13.24 3.92 11.38
CA LEU A 561 13.32 5.16 10.60
C LEU A 561 12.14 5.32 9.65
N GLY A 562 11.59 4.21 9.14
CA GLY A 562 10.42 4.20 8.27
C GLY A 562 9.16 4.68 8.98
N GLU A 563 8.85 4.17 10.18
CA GLU A 563 7.70 4.60 10.98
C GLU A 563 7.75 6.12 11.27
N GLU A 564 8.93 6.64 11.64
CA GLU A 564 9.10 8.09 11.86
C GLU A 564 8.99 8.89 10.55
N SER A 565 9.60 8.40 9.48
CA SER A 565 9.56 9.01 8.16
C SER A 565 8.14 9.23 7.65
N TYR A 566 7.31 8.18 7.68
CA TYR A 566 5.95 8.24 7.18
C TYR A 566 5.07 9.15 8.04
N LYS A 567 5.25 9.13 9.36
CA LYS A 567 4.51 10.01 10.28
C LYS A 567 4.80 11.49 10.00
N HIS A 568 6.07 11.85 9.78
CA HIS A 568 6.41 13.24 9.41
C HIS A 568 5.97 13.59 8.00
N TRP A 569 6.09 12.66 7.05
CA TRP A 569 5.66 12.87 5.67
C TRP A 569 4.17 13.18 5.59
N GLU A 570 3.34 12.45 6.33
CA GLU A 570 1.89 12.70 6.43
C GLU A 570 1.59 14.14 6.88
N GLN A 571 2.27 14.64 7.92
CA GLN A 571 2.10 16.01 8.42
C GLN A 571 2.49 17.07 7.37
N ILE A 572 3.55 16.80 6.60
CA ILE A 572 4.05 17.70 5.54
C ILE A 572 3.08 17.75 4.35
N VAL A 573 2.63 16.60 3.84
CA VAL A 573 1.77 16.57 2.64
C VAL A 573 0.34 17.00 2.92
N THR A 574 -0.13 16.85 4.16
CA THR A 574 -1.44 17.37 4.59
C THR A 574 -1.40 18.84 5.00
N ALA A 575 -0.23 19.48 4.97
CA ALA A 575 0.00 20.86 5.39
C ALA A 575 -0.49 21.17 6.82
N ASN A 576 -0.47 20.15 7.71
CA ASN A 576 -0.81 20.30 9.12
C ASN A 576 0.39 20.74 9.96
N ASP A 577 1.61 20.31 9.58
CA ASP A 577 2.88 20.61 10.25
C ASP A 577 2.90 20.35 11.78
N ASP A 578 1.98 19.52 12.31
CA ASP A 578 1.90 19.18 13.74
C ASP A 578 2.70 17.91 14.04
N PHE A 579 4.04 18.04 14.02
CA PHE A 579 4.95 16.92 14.31
C PHE A 579 4.86 16.40 15.76
N GLU A 580 4.20 17.15 16.66
CA GLU A 580 3.99 16.81 18.08
C GLU A 580 2.53 16.41 18.36
N GLN A 581 1.75 16.11 17.31
CA GLN A 581 0.32 15.81 17.41
C GLN A 581 0.04 14.74 18.49
N ASP A 582 0.77 13.62 18.47
CA ASP A 582 0.53 12.52 19.41
C ASP A 582 0.77 12.91 20.87
N GLN A 583 1.75 13.78 21.15
CA GLN A 583 2.01 14.27 22.50
C GLN A 583 0.85 15.13 22.99
N ARG A 584 0.40 16.06 22.16
CA ARG A 584 -0.70 16.99 22.48
C ARG A 584 -2.04 16.24 22.57
N ASP A 585 -2.23 15.23 21.74
CA ASP A 585 -3.41 14.35 21.78
C ASP A 585 -3.42 13.53 23.06
N ALA A 586 -2.27 12.99 23.48
CA ALA A 586 -2.15 12.25 24.73
C ALA A 586 -2.35 13.13 25.98
N GLU A 587 -1.99 14.41 25.94
CA GLU A 587 -2.31 15.41 26.97
C GLU A 587 -3.82 15.68 27.02
N GLU A 588 -4.45 15.85 25.85
CA GLU A 588 -5.89 16.07 25.77
C GLU A 588 -6.70 14.87 26.27
N VAL A 589 -6.25 13.64 25.97
CA VAL A 589 -6.86 12.40 26.52
C VAL A 589 -6.92 12.46 28.05
N GLU A 590 -5.85 12.91 28.72
CA GLU A 590 -5.78 12.98 30.17
C GLU A 590 -6.86 13.89 30.76
N ASN A 591 -7.24 14.95 30.05
CA ASN A 591 -8.26 15.91 30.47
C ASN A 591 -9.70 15.42 30.25
N LEU A 592 -9.91 14.35 29.47
CA LEU A 592 -11.24 13.82 29.20
C LEU A 592 -11.85 13.13 30.42
N LYS A 593 -13.15 13.39 30.62
CA LYS A 593 -14.01 12.78 31.64
C LYS A 593 -15.11 11.98 30.95
N GLN A 594 -15.66 10.98 31.64
CA GLN A 594 -16.74 10.14 31.11
C GLN A 594 -17.94 10.98 30.63
N GLY A 595 -18.30 12.05 31.34
CA GLY A 595 -19.36 12.99 30.91
C GLY A 595 -19.12 13.61 29.53
N HIS A 596 -17.87 13.99 29.21
CA HIS A 596 -17.51 14.50 27.89
C HIS A 596 -17.71 13.45 26.79
N MET A 597 -17.53 12.17 27.12
CA MET A 597 -17.72 11.05 26.20
C MET A 597 -19.20 10.72 26.00
N THR A 598 -20.00 10.81 27.06
CA THR A 598 -21.47 10.67 26.96
C THR A 598 -22.07 11.77 26.11
N GLU A 599 -21.65 13.04 26.30
CA GLU A 599 -22.08 14.16 25.45
C GLU A 599 -21.66 13.97 23.99
N PHE A 600 -20.42 13.51 23.76
CA PHE A 600 -19.93 13.20 22.44
C PHE A 600 -20.73 12.09 21.75
N PHE A 601 -21.04 11.01 22.47
CA PHE A 601 -21.85 9.91 21.98
C PHE A 601 -23.25 10.38 21.60
N GLU A 602 -23.95 11.10 22.49
CA GLU A 602 -25.30 11.61 22.25
C GLU A 602 -25.35 12.58 21.06
N LYS A 603 -24.27 13.33 20.81
CA LYS A 603 -24.19 14.28 19.70
C LYS A 603 -23.81 13.65 18.35
N TYR A 604 -22.82 12.78 18.29
CA TYR A 604 -22.22 12.35 17.02
C TYR A 604 -22.45 10.88 16.68
N ILE A 605 -22.71 10.02 17.67
CA ILE A 605 -22.72 8.56 17.47
C ILE A 605 -24.13 7.96 17.58
N LYS A 606 -24.92 8.42 18.55
CA LYS A 606 -26.19 7.82 18.92
C LYS A 606 -27.19 7.79 17.75
N PRO A 607 -27.79 6.62 17.45
CA PRO A 607 -28.92 6.53 16.52
C PRO A 607 -30.02 7.55 16.82
N GLY A 608 -30.49 8.25 15.79
CA GLY A 608 -31.52 9.29 15.91
C GLY A 608 -31.05 10.67 16.42
N SER A 609 -29.76 10.87 16.71
CA SER A 609 -29.24 12.20 17.01
C SER A 609 -29.34 13.15 15.81
N LYS A 610 -29.82 14.38 16.05
CA LYS A 610 -30.03 15.39 14.99
C LYS A 610 -28.74 15.88 14.33
N THR A 611 -27.60 15.63 14.96
CA THR A 611 -26.28 16.05 14.48
C THR A 611 -25.42 14.89 13.98
N ARG A 612 -25.88 13.65 14.12
CA ARG A 612 -25.20 12.47 13.57
C ARG A 612 -25.18 12.57 12.05
N ALA A 613 -24.01 12.42 11.45
CA ALA A 613 -23.84 12.30 10.01
C ALA A 613 -23.27 10.92 9.72
N LYS A 614 -23.85 10.22 8.75
CA LYS A 614 -23.53 8.83 8.43
C LYS A 614 -23.52 8.61 6.91
N ILE A 615 -22.54 7.84 6.45
CA ILE A 615 -22.56 7.19 5.13
C ILE A 615 -22.35 5.69 5.36
N ALA A 616 -23.19 4.86 4.74
CA ALA A 616 -22.99 3.42 4.67
C ALA A 616 -22.78 2.98 3.22
N VAL A 617 -21.78 2.14 2.98
CA VAL A 617 -21.55 1.51 1.68
C VAL A 617 -21.90 0.03 1.78
N HIS A 618 -22.83 -0.43 0.94
CA HIS A 618 -23.35 -1.79 0.93
C HIS A 618 -22.90 -2.51 -0.34
N LEU A 619 -22.17 -3.61 -0.20
CA LEU A 619 -21.78 -4.50 -1.30
C LEU A 619 -22.59 -5.79 -1.18
N SER A 620 -23.29 -6.16 -2.25
CA SER A 620 -24.10 -7.39 -2.29
C SER A 620 -23.84 -8.22 -3.55
N PRO A 621 -23.93 -9.56 -3.48
CA PRO A 621 -23.89 -10.42 -4.66
C PRO A 621 -25.01 -10.07 -5.65
N GLY A 622 -24.73 -10.16 -6.95
CA GLY A 622 -25.73 -9.93 -7.99
C GLY A 622 -26.85 -10.99 -7.98
N ALA A 623 -28.10 -10.50 -7.96
CA ALA A 623 -29.38 -11.24 -8.02
C ALA A 623 -29.84 -12.00 -6.75
N THR A 624 -30.04 -11.28 -5.64
CA THR A 624 -31.17 -11.51 -4.71
C THR A 624 -31.46 -10.22 -3.92
N ALA A 625 -32.10 -9.23 -4.53
CA ALA A 625 -32.62 -8.05 -3.82
C ALA A 625 -34.11 -7.81 -4.12
N GLU A 626 -34.87 -8.88 -4.35
CA GLU A 626 -36.32 -8.90 -4.16
C GLU A 626 -36.67 -9.78 -2.95
N GLY A 627 -35.99 -9.52 -1.83
CA GLY A 627 -36.39 -10.04 -0.52
C GLY A 627 -37.50 -9.16 0.04
N ARG A 628 -38.71 -9.70 0.09
CA ARG A 628 -39.92 -9.08 0.66
C ARG A 628 -39.61 -8.28 1.93
N VAL A 629 -39.95 -7.00 1.91
CA VAL A 629 -40.20 -6.22 3.13
C VAL A 629 -41.43 -6.85 3.78
N ASN A 630 -41.22 -7.84 4.66
CA ASN A 630 -42.26 -8.25 5.59
C ASN A 630 -42.39 -7.11 6.60
N GLY A 631 -43.51 -6.40 6.50
CA GLY A 631 -43.90 -5.40 7.47
C GLY A 631 -44.04 -6.06 8.83
N ASP A 632 -43.17 -5.68 9.76
CA ASP A 632 -43.47 -5.76 11.17
C ASP A 632 -43.07 -4.43 11.83
N GLU A 633 -43.95 -3.95 12.70
CA GLU A 633 -43.97 -2.59 13.23
C GLU A 633 -42.75 -2.28 14.10
N THR A 634 -41.90 -1.33 13.68
CA THR A 634 -40.88 -0.73 14.57
C THR A 634 -41.11 0.75 14.73
N LYS A 635 -41.79 1.14 15.82
CA LYS A 635 -41.92 2.53 16.28
C LYS A 635 -40.55 3.06 16.72
N GLY A 636 -40.11 4.17 16.14
CA GLY A 636 -38.91 4.92 16.56
C GLY A 636 -37.79 5.08 15.53
N ARG A 637 -37.97 4.68 14.26
CA ARG A 637 -36.93 4.81 13.22
C ARG A 637 -36.53 6.28 12.94
N PRO A 638 -35.23 6.58 12.74
CA PRO A 638 -34.80 7.76 11.99
C PRO A 638 -35.36 7.71 10.54
N PRO A 639 -35.40 8.83 9.80
CA PRO A 639 -35.87 8.82 8.41
C PRO A 639 -35.13 7.75 7.59
N ASN A 640 -35.82 7.11 6.63
CA ASN A 640 -35.19 6.15 5.73
C ASN A 640 -33.91 6.77 5.12
N PRO A 641 -32.79 6.03 5.08
CA PRO A 641 -31.54 6.57 4.57
C PRO A 641 -31.69 7.02 3.12
N VAL A 642 -31.03 8.12 2.78
CA VAL A 642 -31.06 8.68 1.42
C VAL A 642 -30.12 7.84 0.53
N CYS A 643 -30.70 7.17 -0.45
CA CYS A 643 -29.93 6.33 -1.36
C CYS A 643 -29.13 7.20 -2.36
N ILE A 644 -27.82 7.08 -2.32
CA ILE A 644 -26.91 7.63 -3.31
C ILE A 644 -27.03 6.76 -4.57
N LYS A 645 -27.31 7.40 -5.71
CA LYS A 645 -27.40 6.71 -7.01
C LYS A 645 -26.10 6.79 -7.80
N ASN A 646 -25.42 7.93 -7.70
CA ASN A 646 -24.20 8.22 -8.44
C ASN A 646 -23.27 9.07 -7.56
N ILE A 647 -21.99 8.69 -7.48
CA ILE A 647 -20.99 9.37 -6.63
C ILE A 647 -20.74 10.81 -7.11
N SER A 648 -20.67 11.04 -8.42
CA SER A 648 -20.42 12.36 -9.00
C SER A 648 -21.60 13.33 -8.76
N GLU A 649 -22.84 12.86 -8.90
CA GLU A 649 -24.04 13.65 -8.56
C GLU A 649 -24.08 13.99 -7.07
N PHE A 650 -23.81 13.01 -6.21
CA PHE A 650 -23.76 13.21 -4.75
C PHE A 650 -22.71 14.26 -4.37
N ARG A 651 -21.50 14.16 -4.92
CA ARG A 651 -20.44 15.17 -4.70
C ARG A 651 -20.87 16.56 -5.13
N ALA A 652 -21.50 16.69 -6.30
CA ALA A 652 -21.99 17.97 -6.80
C ALA A 652 -23.07 18.56 -5.88
N GLU A 653 -24.00 17.72 -5.38
CA GLU A 653 -25.04 18.13 -4.44
C GLU A 653 -24.46 18.63 -3.12
N ILE A 654 -23.56 17.86 -2.50
CA ILE A 654 -22.91 18.25 -1.23
C ILE A 654 -22.07 19.51 -1.42
N GLY A 655 -21.34 19.62 -2.53
CA GLY A 655 -20.59 20.82 -2.90
C GLY A 655 -21.49 22.06 -3.03
N ALA A 656 -22.64 21.93 -3.70
CA ALA A 656 -23.60 23.01 -3.87
C ALA A 656 -24.30 23.41 -2.56
N MET A 657 -24.54 22.47 -1.63
CA MET A 657 -25.04 22.78 -0.29
C MET A 657 -24.06 23.66 0.48
N ARG A 658 -22.75 23.36 0.41
CA ARG A 658 -21.71 24.17 1.05
C ARG A 658 -21.65 25.59 0.48
N ALA A 659 -21.72 25.75 -0.84
CA ALA A 659 -21.70 27.07 -1.48
C ALA A 659 -22.86 27.96 -0.99
N ARG A 660 -24.09 27.39 -0.94
CA ARG A 660 -25.28 28.11 -0.44
C ARG A 660 -25.18 28.49 1.04
N GLN A 661 -24.54 27.66 1.88
CA GLN A 661 -24.30 28.00 3.28
C GLN A 661 -23.31 29.18 3.42
N LEU A 662 -22.30 29.27 2.56
CA LEU A 662 -21.33 30.36 2.56
C LEU A 662 -21.92 31.68 2.05
N GLU A 663 -22.82 31.63 1.06
CA GLU A 663 -23.54 32.81 0.54
C GLU A 663 -24.55 33.39 1.54
N GLY A 664 -25.06 32.57 2.47
CA GLY A 664 -25.98 33.01 3.53
C GLY A 664 -25.30 33.61 4.77
N THR A 665 -23.97 33.49 4.88
CA THR A 665 -23.18 34.12 5.95
C THR A 665 -22.74 35.53 5.55
N ASP A 666 -23.22 36.52 6.30
CA ASP A 666 -23.00 37.95 6.10
C ASP A 666 -21.53 38.29 5.80
N THR A 667 -21.30 39.05 4.74
CA THR A 667 -20.04 39.23 4.00
C THR A 667 -18.94 40.00 4.76
N LYS A 668 -19.05 40.13 6.09
CA LYS A 668 -18.11 40.90 6.93
C LYS A 668 -17.13 40.07 7.77
N GLN A 669 -17.22 38.73 7.77
CA GLN A 669 -16.25 37.88 8.48
C GLN A 669 -15.23 37.16 7.58
N ILE A 670 -15.36 37.27 6.25
CA ILE A 670 -14.50 36.54 5.30
C ILE A 670 -13.12 37.20 5.12
N GLU A 671 -12.91 38.44 5.57
CA GLU A 671 -11.60 39.11 5.47
C GLU A 671 -10.57 38.68 6.54
N CYS A 672 -10.94 37.87 7.55
CA CYS A 672 -10.00 37.45 8.60
C CYS A 672 -9.28 36.11 8.33
N PHE A 673 -9.68 35.34 7.31
CA PHE A 673 -9.08 34.03 7.00
C PHE A 673 -8.15 34.03 5.77
N GLN A 674 -7.76 35.21 5.25
CA GLN A 674 -6.83 35.34 4.13
C GLN A 674 -5.42 35.84 4.51
N LYS A 675 -5.11 35.93 5.81
CA LYS A 675 -3.75 36.22 6.30
C LYS A 675 -3.43 35.39 7.55
N THR A 676 -3.23 34.10 7.35
CA THR A 676 -2.39 33.21 8.17
C THR A 676 -2.11 31.98 7.33
#